data_AF-A0AAW4ZS41-F1
#
_entry.id   AF-A0AAW4ZS41-F1
#
_cell.length_a   1.000
_cell.length_b   1.000
_cell.length_c   1.000
_cell.angle_alpha   90.00
_cell.angle_beta   90.00
_cell.angle_gamma   90.00
#
_symmetry.space_group_name_H-M   'P 1'
#
loop_
_entity.id
_entity.type
_entity.pdbx_description
1 polymer ?
#
loop_
_entity_poly.entity_id
_entity_poly.type
_entity_poly.pdbx_seq_one_letter_code
_entity_poly.pdbx_strand_id
1 'polypeptide(L)'
;MLSSNVYATNANIVSFVPGETIVQNGDVVAYNGECFIAKNNPGIWEAPSADSWFWASAECSGEPAPTPTPEPEPEPNPTPNPDLDGIIPFIPGTTQVNNGDVVLFDNQCFIAQNNPGIWESPSADSWFWTVTECSDEPGPNPDPEPEVTELSILSPTAGQLLKVDESVAIQARIDGELASKVEFWINDTKLAEKAIDQSNMVYSQAWIPNEIGTATVNVFVFDKNNQKIEQKSVSVTVEAEVTEDFTAPVVAFITPTNGSTFNKTETVSISVNATDVDNDLTQLVVKANDKEICTFDAENTKAFDCDWKPTQTGSITLNAIATDAQNLSSTVNVKITIAEDVVEPPVTPPGGLCEEFNVYPDWTRGDHATGGDIMVHDNIAYSAIYWTQSTPGSDASWALHLNCDGSEPGTAPVLSLPNPMDPVRLEVAGWPNTFVVASPSSTALVTVTVATSNSADLADLDKLTKAFVSFIEKTEQDNSASIIISSDVLDKAIQDKGLSLGAIEVKEALTNAIDITGSKIDTNAINALSNDLKGWAQAHNLIVSTLAPKTSFGWSLSIGDFAYATHSGRQSVWDAASNYTADVLDKLEIYKADSTTKADFVAITKSSATEALSKDQWHNALEYVKQVTDFVKIPAMLTNMSTAQTAGYFMGNTTGEQQIRKAAYSNVFAIVFDKDTTNLTTQIEQYQDAKVPLYYVGEELEKGSLTRIEALNKELANAADVMDNEAFLYETPQSQWVPSTVYKWNDFLDGLNAMHNIGVAGNKFWLLNDEVDDATNITYAKVAIAAFLAQSMQETIRYNACDENNWSETKFGAPADYPMSASCGQLGQKYADYGVNSSSGLDYAYSCPRDNKMEVSALTHAKWYGAPAPVFAAPDAVLEERGLLVNGSVGRWTNSGHCNDVPENVDGSKQVWERGECKTYVGQQAGTFIWDGSSQESVEGCGWWGRGVIQTTGRQNFGTLNHYLGRSHVDPATIGKTIDGVKVEAPPANPLYADLDLCSNPGLICSSEENKEIKWIAGLFYWVTSVQEYSNEGGQYADWNYYNEIKKYVDGGLKGTQFIDDVSGIVNRGCPDTVCESGEVHNVKERQANFKLVLEKLGVKAL
;
A
#
# COMPACT_ATOMS: atom_id res chain seq x y z
N MET A 1 -34.61 -43.70 -28.37
CA MET A 1 -34.31 -42.79 -29.50
C MET A 1 -32.84 -42.97 -29.83
N LEU A 2 -32.49 -42.97 -31.12
CA LEU A 2 -31.13 -43.26 -31.62
C LEU A 2 -30.13 -42.22 -31.10
N SER A 3 -29.08 -42.67 -30.40
CA SER A 3 -27.91 -41.86 -30.05
C SER A 3 -27.07 -41.64 -31.31
N SER A 4 -27.14 -40.46 -31.89
CA SER A 4 -26.24 -40.04 -32.96
C SER A 4 -24.91 -39.61 -32.35
N ASN A 5 -23.98 -40.56 -32.17
CA ASN A 5 -22.56 -40.22 -31.97
C ASN A 5 -22.03 -39.70 -33.30
N VAL A 6 -21.60 -38.44 -33.31
CA VAL A 6 -21.01 -37.78 -34.49
C VAL A 6 -19.53 -38.16 -34.52
N TYR A 7 -19.11 -38.85 -35.59
CA TYR A 7 -17.70 -39.18 -35.83
C TYR A 7 -17.00 -37.94 -36.40
N ALA A 8 -16.04 -37.37 -35.65
CA ALA A 8 -15.11 -36.39 -36.19
C ALA A 8 -13.98 -37.12 -36.94
N THR A 9 -13.78 -36.78 -38.20
CA THR A 9 -12.67 -37.29 -39.02
C THR A 9 -11.57 -36.22 -39.09
N ASN A 10 -10.35 -36.59 -38.67
CA ASN A 10 -9.11 -35.80 -38.78
C ASN A 10 -9.13 -34.34 -38.26
N ALA A 11 -9.44 -34.14 -36.97
CA ALA A 11 -9.14 -32.87 -36.28
C ALA A 11 -7.90 -33.06 -35.39
N ASN A 12 -6.95 -32.10 -35.41
CA ASN A 12 -5.86 -32.04 -34.44
C ASN A 12 -6.46 -31.79 -33.06
N ILE A 13 -6.41 -32.78 -32.18
CA ILE A 13 -6.87 -32.64 -30.79
C ILE A 13 -5.79 -31.84 -30.04
N VAL A 14 -6.16 -30.68 -29.52
CA VAL A 14 -5.29 -29.85 -28.67
C VAL A 14 -5.77 -29.94 -27.22
N SER A 15 -4.84 -29.92 -26.27
CA SER A 15 -5.20 -29.85 -24.84
C SER A 15 -5.84 -28.50 -24.55
N PHE A 16 -7.03 -28.51 -23.94
CA PHE A 16 -7.67 -27.31 -23.46
C PHE A 16 -6.96 -26.83 -22.21
N VAL A 17 -6.36 -25.66 -22.32
CA VAL A 17 -5.85 -24.87 -21.21
C VAL A 17 -6.81 -23.69 -21.05
N PRO A 18 -7.55 -23.62 -19.93
CA PRO A 18 -8.41 -22.48 -19.63
C PRO A 18 -7.63 -21.16 -19.80
N GLY A 19 -8.20 -20.23 -20.56
CA GLY A 19 -7.61 -18.91 -20.82
C GLY A 19 -6.64 -18.82 -21.97
N GLU A 20 -6.15 -19.95 -22.47
CA GLU A 20 -5.22 -19.98 -23.61
C GLU A 20 -5.86 -20.61 -24.85
N THR A 21 -6.73 -21.60 -24.65
CA THR A 21 -7.27 -22.40 -25.75
C THR A 21 -8.53 -21.77 -26.32
N ILE A 22 -8.37 -21.11 -27.45
CA ILE A 22 -9.49 -20.54 -28.21
C ILE A 22 -10.07 -21.61 -29.13
N VAL A 23 -11.35 -21.94 -28.94
CA VAL A 23 -12.06 -22.93 -29.74
C VAL A 23 -13.23 -22.29 -30.50
N GLN A 24 -13.53 -22.81 -31.68
CA GLN A 24 -14.74 -22.52 -32.43
C GLN A 24 -15.68 -23.73 -32.43
N ASN A 25 -16.96 -23.50 -32.73
CA ASN A 25 -17.93 -24.58 -32.86
C ASN A 25 -17.46 -25.67 -33.82
N GLY A 26 -17.36 -26.90 -33.29
CA GLY A 26 -16.86 -28.08 -34.00
C GLY A 26 -15.43 -28.48 -33.66
N ASP A 27 -14.66 -27.63 -32.97
CA ASP A 27 -13.31 -27.96 -32.51
C ASP A 27 -13.35 -29.03 -31.42
N VAL A 28 -12.39 -29.96 -31.46
CA VAL A 28 -12.25 -31.03 -30.48
C VAL A 28 -11.02 -30.77 -29.61
N VAL A 29 -11.24 -30.67 -28.30
CA VAL A 29 -10.18 -30.44 -27.32
C VAL A 29 -10.13 -31.55 -26.28
N ALA A 30 -8.95 -31.82 -25.74
CA ALA A 30 -8.75 -32.73 -24.62
C ALA A 30 -8.67 -31.93 -23.31
N TYR A 31 -9.51 -32.26 -22.32
CA TYR A 31 -9.52 -31.62 -21.00
C TYR A 31 -9.78 -32.69 -19.93
N ASN A 32 -8.97 -32.69 -18.86
CA ASN A 32 -9.03 -33.70 -17.78
C ASN A 32 -9.04 -35.17 -18.24
N GLY A 33 -8.36 -35.47 -19.36
CA GLY A 33 -8.26 -36.83 -19.91
C GLY A 33 -9.45 -37.27 -20.78
N GLU A 34 -10.44 -36.40 -20.99
CA GLU A 34 -11.59 -36.64 -21.87
C GLU A 34 -11.58 -35.68 -23.07
N CYS A 35 -12.26 -36.02 -24.17
CA CYS A 35 -12.38 -35.16 -25.35
C CYS A 35 -13.77 -34.55 -25.47
N PHE A 36 -13.82 -33.29 -25.87
CA PHE A 36 -15.06 -32.53 -26.01
C PHE A 36 -15.07 -31.78 -27.34
N ILE A 37 -16.24 -31.71 -27.96
CA ILE A 37 -16.50 -30.88 -29.14
C ILE A 37 -17.21 -29.57 -28.72
N ALA A 38 -16.63 -28.45 -29.14
CA ALA A 38 -17.19 -27.12 -28.89
C ALA A 38 -18.51 -26.91 -29.64
N LYS A 39 -19.49 -26.30 -28.96
CA LYS A 39 -20.78 -25.84 -29.49
C LYS A 39 -21.13 -24.48 -28.86
N ASN A 40 -21.96 -23.67 -29.53
CA ASN A 40 -22.38 -22.35 -29.04
C ASN A 40 -21.28 -21.32 -28.69
N ASN A 41 -20.11 -21.40 -29.36
CA ASN A 41 -18.95 -20.53 -29.26
C ASN A 41 -18.48 -20.38 -27.80
N PRO A 42 -17.87 -21.43 -27.22
CA PRO A 42 -17.26 -21.34 -25.90
C PRO A 42 -16.22 -20.22 -25.94
N GLY A 43 -16.25 -19.31 -24.96
CA GLY A 43 -15.11 -18.46 -24.70
C GLY A 43 -13.91 -19.30 -24.21
N ILE A 44 -12.79 -18.61 -24.02
CA ILE A 44 -11.51 -19.23 -23.65
C ILE A 44 -11.49 -19.84 -22.25
N TRP A 45 -12.45 -19.48 -21.40
CA TRP A 45 -12.53 -19.88 -19.99
C TRP A 45 -13.67 -20.86 -19.69
N GLU A 46 -14.58 -21.07 -20.64
CA GLU A 46 -15.64 -22.07 -20.53
C GLU A 46 -15.02 -23.45 -20.63
N ALA A 47 -14.55 -23.99 -19.51
CA ALA A 47 -13.90 -25.30 -19.47
C ALA A 47 -14.82 -26.40 -20.03
N PRO A 48 -14.28 -27.34 -20.83
CA PRO A 48 -15.04 -28.46 -21.34
C PRO A 48 -15.64 -29.32 -20.23
N SER A 49 -16.96 -29.50 -20.26
CA SER A 49 -17.67 -30.38 -19.33
C SER A 49 -18.82 -31.13 -20.02
N ALA A 50 -19.08 -32.34 -19.53
CA ALA A 50 -20.25 -33.10 -19.96
C ALA A 50 -21.52 -32.34 -19.54
N ASP A 51 -22.47 -32.20 -20.47
CA ASP A 51 -23.75 -31.49 -20.27
C ASP A 51 -23.71 -29.95 -20.20
N SER A 52 -22.59 -29.31 -20.58
CA SER A 52 -22.55 -27.85 -20.75
C SER A 52 -23.32 -27.37 -21.98
N TRP A 53 -23.80 -26.12 -21.93
CA TRP A 53 -24.32 -25.40 -23.09
C TRP A 53 -23.26 -25.26 -24.19
N PHE A 54 -21.98 -25.21 -23.82
CA PHE A 54 -20.86 -24.96 -24.72
C PHE A 54 -20.13 -26.22 -25.22
N TRP A 55 -20.39 -27.40 -24.64
CA TRP A 55 -19.59 -28.59 -24.94
C TRP A 55 -20.44 -29.86 -25.12
N ALA A 56 -20.01 -30.76 -25.99
CA ALA A 56 -20.53 -32.12 -26.09
C ALA A 56 -19.38 -33.13 -26.01
N SER A 57 -19.60 -34.30 -25.42
CA SER A 57 -18.55 -35.32 -25.31
C SER A 57 -18.18 -35.93 -26.67
N ALA A 58 -16.89 -36.26 -26.84
CA ALA A 58 -16.32 -36.85 -28.05
C ALA A 58 -15.30 -37.96 -27.71
N GLU A 59 -15.03 -38.86 -28.66
CA GLU A 59 -13.99 -39.89 -28.51
C GLU A 59 -12.64 -39.37 -29.06
N CYS A 60 -11.57 -39.43 -28.26
CA CYS A 60 -10.24 -39.07 -28.71
C CYS A 60 -9.69 -40.11 -29.70
N SER A 61 -9.26 -39.71 -30.91
CA SER A 61 -8.52 -40.58 -31.82
C SER A 61 -7.23 -39.93 -32.34
N GLY A 62 -6.07 -40.43 -31.88
CA GLY A 62 -4.73 -40.08 -32.37
C GLY A 62 -3.80 -39.49 -31.28
N GLU A 63 -2.59 -40.06 -31.15
CA GLU A 63 -1.55 -39.67 -30.19
C GLU A 63 -0.99 -38.25 -30.45
N PRO A 64 -0.79 -37.40 -29.42
CA PRO A 64 -0.07 -36.14 -29.55
C PRO A 64 1.43 -36.37 -29.80
N ALA A 65 2.01 -35.60 -30.72
CA ALA A 65 3.44 -35.66 -31.07
C ALA A 65 4.33 -35.00 -29.99
N PRO A 66 5.52 -35.55 -29.68
CA PRO A 66 6.41 -35.02 -28.64
C PRO A 66 7.14 -33.74 -29.07
N THR A 67 7.27 -32.80 -28.13
CA THR A 67 8.04 -31.56 -28.23
C THR A 67 9.56 -31.79 -28.18
N PRO A 68 10.37 -30.94 -28.85
CA PRO A 68 11.83 -31.10 -28.91
C PRO A 68 12.54 -30.58 -27.64
N THR A 69 13.55 -31.33 -27.21
CA THR A 69 14.37 -31.09 -26.00
C THR A 69 15.45 -30.03 -26.28
N PRO A 70 15.72 -29.08 -25.35
CA PRO A 70 16.80 -28.10 -25.52
C PRO A 70 18.18 -28.67 -25.18
N GLU A 71 19.18 -28.29 -25.97
CA GLU A 71 20.59 -28.68 -25.90
C GLU A 71 21.36 -27.77 -24.91
N PRO A 72 22.34 -28.28 -24.12
CA PRO A 72 23.03 -27.50 -23.09
C PRO A 72 24.18 -26.64 -23.64
N GLU A 73 24.27 -25.39 -23.17
CA GLU A 73 25.39 -24.46 -23.44
C GLU A 73 26.67 -24.82 -22.63
N PRO A 74 27.88 -24.51 -23.16
CA PRO A 74 29.16 -24.88 -22.57
C PRO A 74 29.67 -23.93 -21.47
N GLU A 75 30.35 -24.51 -20.47
CA GLU A 75 31.04 -23.82 -19.36
C GLU A 75 32.22 -22.92 -19.83
N PRO A 76 32.49 -21.78 -19.16
CA PRO A 76 33.70 -20.98 -19.38
C PRO A 76 34.88 -21.43 -18.50
N ASN A 77 36.09 -21.48 -19.09
CA ASN A 77 37.38 -21.69 -18.41
C ASN A 77 38.06 -20.32 -18.09
N PRO A 78 39.02 -20.24 -17.14
CA PRO A 78 39.25 -19.03 -16.34
C PRO A 78 40.49 -18.16 -16.69
N THR A 79 40.49 -16.93 -16.13
CA THR A 79 41.60 -15.95 -15.86
C THR A 79 42.28 -15.22 -17.04
N PRO A 80 42.95 -14.03 -16.88
CA PRO A 80 43.39 -13.31 -15.66
C PRO A 80 43.17 -11.77 -15.60
N ASN A 81 43.22 -11.21 -14.38
CA ASN A 81 43.53 -9.80 -14.06
C ASN A 81 45.06 -9.69 -13.83
N PRO A 82 45.81 -8.62 -14.20
CA PRO A 82 45.96 -7.45 -13.29
C PRO A 82 46.35 -6.12 -13.97
N ASP A 83 46.16 -4.99 -13.27
CA ASP A 83 47.10 -3.85 -13.36
C ASP A 83 46.98 -2.98 -12.09
N LEU A 84 47.92 -3.14 -11.16
CA LEU A 84 48.21 -2.22 -10.05
C LEU A 84 49.73 -2.29 -9.80
N ASP A 85 50.46 -1.30 -10.29
CA ASP A 85 51.92 -1.21 -10.15
C ASP A 85 52.33 -0.90 -8.69
N GLY A 86 53.25 -1.70 -8.13
CA GLY A 86 54.11 -1.30 -7.00
C GLY A 86 53.94 -2.02 -5.65
N ILE A 87 52.86 -2.74 -5.39
CA ILE A 87 52.58 -3.38 -4.08
C ILE A 87 52.60 -4.90 -4.19
N ILE A 88 53.32 -5.60 -3.31
CA ILE A 88 53.50 -7.06 -3.38
C ILE A 88 52.30 -7.76 -2.69
N PRO A 89 51.49 -8.59 -3.37
CA PRO A 89 50.48 -9.39 -2.68
C PRO A 89 51.13 -10.48 -1.82
N PHE A 90 50.77 -10.57 -0.54
CA PHE A 90 51.31 -11.58 0.37
C PHE A 90 50.52 -12.89 0.29
N ILE A 91 51.21 -13.99 0.00
CA ILE A 91 50.66 -15.35 0.00
C ILE A 91 51.42 -16.18 1.04
N PRO A 92 50.78 -16.60 2.15
CA PRO A 92 51.42 -17.38 3.20
C PRO A 92 52.10 -18.64 2.66
N GLY A 93 53.38 -18.78 2.98
CA GLY A 93 54.24 -19.91 2.58
C GLY A 93 55.00 -19.74 1.28
N THR A 94 54.78 -18.64 0.58
CA THR A 94 55.34 -18.40 -0.76
C THR A 94 55.99 -17.03 -0.90
N THR A 95 55.40 -15.99 -0.32
CA THR A 95 55.94 -14.62 -0.44
C THR A 95 57.07 -14.44 0.56
N GLN A 96 58.30 -14.26 0.08
CA GLN A 96 59.45 -13.85 0.89
C GLN A 96 59.70 -12.37 0.68
N VAL A 97 59.75 -11.60 1.77
CA VAL A 97 59.99 -10.16 1.72
C VAL A 97 61.12 -9.75 2.67
N ASN A 98 61.80 -8.66 2.35
CA ASN A 98 62.85 -8.07 3.18
C ASN A 98 62.28 -6.94 4.03
N ASN A 99 62.96 -6.57 5.11
CA ASN A 99 62.56 -5.40 5.88
C ASN A 99 62.45 -4.15 5.04
N GLY A 100 61.32 -3.45 5.16
CA GLY A 100 60.97 -2.26 4.38
C GLY A 100 60.05 -2.55 3.20
N ASP A 101 59.86 -3.81 2.79
CA ASP A 101 58.94 -4.16 1.71
C ASP A 101 57.48 -4.01 2.17
N VAL A 102 56.65 -3.39 1.33
CA VAL A 102 55.20 -3.21 1.59
C VAL A 102 54.41 -4.30 0.87
N VAL A 103 53.62 -5.05 1.63
CA VAL A 103 52.77 -6.12 1.11
C VAL A 103 51.29 -5.86 1.36
N LEU A 104 50.43 -6.27 0.41
CA LEU A 104 48.99 -6.27 0.55
C LEU A 104 48.52 -7.63 1.04
N PHE A 105 47.88 -7.68 2.21
CA PHE A 105 47.27 -8.88 2.78
C PHE A 105 45.92 -8.51 3.40
N ASP A 106 44.85 -9.21 3.02
CA ASP A 106 43.48 -8.95 3.48
C ASP A 106 43.02 -7.47 3.33
N ASN A 107 43.30 -6.89 2.15
CA ASN A 107 43.00 -5.50 1.79
C ASN A 107 43.68 -4.40 2.66
N GLN A 108 44.70 -4.73 3.46
CA GLN A 108 45.52 -3.77 4.20
C GLN A 108 47.01 -3.87 3.83
N CYS A 109 47.72 -2.74 3.85
CA CYS A 109 49.16 -2.69 3.59
C CYS A 109 49.97 -2.82 4.88
N PHE A 110 51.00 -3.65 4.83
CA PHE A 110 51.92 -3.87 5.93
C PHE A 110 53.36 -3.72 5.44
N ILE A 111 54.18 -3.01 6.21
CA ILE A 111 55.62 -2.95 5.97
C ILE A 111 56.33 -4.01 6.80
N ALA A 112 57.19 -4.79 6.15
CA ALA A 112 57.98 -5.84 6.79
C ALA A 112 59.05 -5.25 7.70
N GLN A 113 59.22 -5.81 8.90
CA GLN A 113 60.31 -5.51 9.82
C GLN A 113 60.81 -6.77 10.53
N ASN A 114 62.04 -6.74 11.04
CA ASN A 114 62.68 -7.88 11.71
C ASN A 114 62.85 -9.20 10.91
N ASN A 115 62.84 -9.11 9.58
CA ASN A 115 63.07 -10.11 8.53
C ASN A 115 62.09 -11.30 8.61
N PRO A 116 60.82 -11.08 8.24
CA PRO A 116 59.83 -12.15 8.28
C PRO A 116 60.16 -13.30 7.32
N GLY A 117 60.03 -14.52 7.82
CA GLY A 117 60.01 -15.74 7.03
C GLY A 117 58.70 -15.90 6.26
N ILE A 118 58.72 -16.79 5.27
CA ILE A 118 57.61 -17.01 4.32
C ILE A 118 56.25 -17.38 4.95
N TRP A 119 56.20 -17.83 6.21
CA TRP A 119 54.96 -18.26 6.90
C TRP A 119 54.48 -17.26 7.97
N GLU A 120 55.19 -16.16 8.18
CA GLU A 120 54.84 -15.16 9.18
C GLU A 120 53.88 -14.15 8.57
N SER A 121 52.58 -14.47 8.53
CA SER A 121 51.56 -13.63 7.87
C SER A 121 51.45 -12.21 8.47
N PRO A 122 51.23 -11.17 7.66
CA PRO A 122 51.03 -9.81 8.13
C PRO A 122 49.86 -9.67 9.11
N SER A 123 50.10 -8.97 10.23
CA SER A 123 49.11 -8.69 11.28
C SER A 123 49.55 -7.47 12.08
N ALA A 124 48.60 -6.61 12.49
CA ALA A 124 48.87 -5.40 13.25
C ALA A 124 49.48 -5.66 14.65
N ASP A 125 49.24 -6.84 15.22
CA ASP A 125 49.73 -7.25 16.55
C ASP A 125 51.05 -8.03 16.48
N SER A 126 51.64 -8.20 15.29
CA SER A 126 52.87 -8.96 15.08
C SER A 126 54.10 -8.07 15.13
N TRP A 127 55.15 -8.52 15.82
CA TRP A 127 56.42 -7.78 15.88
C TRP A 127 57.16 -7.75 14.53
N PHE A 128 56.76 -8.58 13.55
CA PHE A 128 57.37 -8.63 12.22
C PHE A 128 56.73 -7.64 11.22
N TRP A 129 55.61 -7.01 11.58
CA TRP A 129 54.83 -6.20 10.63
C TRP A 129 54.37 -4.91 11.28
N THR A 130 54.18 -3.86 10.47
CA THR A 130 53.52 -2.63 10.91
C THR A 130 52.54 -2.20 9.85
N VAL A 131 51.30 -1.90 10.26
CA VAL A 131 50.27 -1.38 9.35
C VAL A 131 50.75 -0.04 8.81
N THR A 132 50.71 0.13 7.50
CA THR A 132 51.09 1.37 6.82
C THR A 132 50.07 1.70 5.75
N GLU A 133 50.04 2.96 5.32
CA GLU A 133 49.24 3.35 4.17
C GLU A 133 49.99 2.96 2.89
N CYS A 134 49.26 2.47 1.89
CA CYS A 134 49.82 2.05 0.62
C CYS A 134 50.28 3.29 -0.20
N SER A 135 51.45 3.87 0.11
CA SER A 135 52.00 5.07 -0.57
C SER A 135 53.52 5.24 -0.33
N ASP A 136 54.24 5.78 -1.31
CA ASP A 136 55.71 5.90 -1.35
C ASP A 136 56.32 6.99 -0.41
N GLU A 137 57.35 6.56 0.36
CA GLU A 137 58.44 7.28 1.07
C GLU A 137 58.46 7.47 2.62
N PRO A 138 59.65 7.37 3.29
CA PRO A 138 59.77 6.85 4.68
C PRO A 138 60.53 7.72 5.73
N GLY A 139 60.15 7.59 7.01
CA GLY A 139 61.04 7.37 8.19
C GLY A 139 61.77 8.54 8.92
N PRO A 140 61.76 8.62 10.28
CA PRO A 140 62.47 9.65 11.10
C PRO A 140 63.64 9.18 12.03
N ASN A 141 64.38 10.18 12.59
CA ASN A 141 65.22 10.27 13.84
C ASN A 141 66.71 9.77 13.87
N PRO A 142 67.63 10.11 14.84
CA PRO A 142 67.72 11.18 15.90
C PRO A 142 69.14 11.82 16.23
N ASP A 143 69.16 12.90 17.05
CA ASP A 143 70.14 13.38 18.11
C ASP A 143 71.55 14.02 17.83
N PRO A 144 72.24 14.73 18.78
CA PRO A 144 72.10 16.14 19.25
C PRO A 144 73.37 17.06 19.20
N GLU A 145 73.22 18.33 19.66
CA GLU A 145 74.17 19.44 19.97
C GLU A 145 74.60 20.39 18.81
N PRO A 146 74.50 21.74 18.98
CA PRO A 146 75.07 22.56 20.07
C PRO A 146 74.02 23.27 20.95
N GLU A 147 74.44 23.99 22.02
CA GLU A 147 73.55 24.94 22.73
C GLU A 147 72.95 25.95 21.75
N VAL A 148 71.70 25.67 21.39
CA VAL A 148 70.96 26.40 20.39
C VAL A 148 70.38 27.66 21.00
N THR A 149 70.44 28.76 20.24
CA THR A 149 69.56 29.89 20.51
C THR A 149 68.15 29.46 20.13
N GLU A 150 67.28 29.32 21.11
CA GLU A 150 65.87 29.00 20.86
C GLU A 150 65.12 30.29 20.52
N LEU A 151 64.50 30.29 19.35
CA LEU A 151 63.58 31.32 18.91
C LEU A 151 62.17 30.72 18.81
N SER A 152 61.20 31.36 19.46
CA SER A 152 59.78 31.07 19.24
C SER A 152 59.02 32.36 18.95
N ILE A 153 58.14 32.32 17.94
CA ILE A 153 57.19 33.41 17.67
C ILE A 153 55.98 33.15 18.57
N LEU A 154 55.74 34.05 19.52
CA LEU A 154 54.63 34.01 20.45
C LEU A 154 53.34 34.56 19.82
N SER A 155 53.48 35.52 18.91
CA SER A 155 52.37 36.11 18.14
C SER A 155 52.93 36.74 16.86
N PRO A 156 52.23 36.66 15.72
CA PRO A 156 51.00 35.89 15.52
C PRO A 156 51.27 34.37 15.50
N THR A 157 50.22 33.54 15.66
CA THR A 157 50.31 32.07 15.57
C THR A 157 50.08 31.55 14.15
N ALA A 158 50.52 30.33 13.84
CA ALA A 158 50.42 29.77 12.49
C ALA A 158 48.97 29.60 12.04
N GLY A 159 48.65 30.11 10.85
CA GLY A 159 47.30 30.15 10.29
C GLY A 159 46.40 31.22 10.90
N GLN A 160 46.90 32.07 11.81
CA GLN A 160 46.08 33.14 12.40
C GLN A 160 45.55 34.07 11.30
N LEU A 161 44.26 34.36 11.37
CA LEU A 161 43.61 35.36 10.52
C LEU A 161 43.85 36.75 11.12
N LEU A 162 44.38 37.66 10.30
CA LEU A 162 44.66 39.04 10.66
C LEU A 162 43.83 39.97 9.77
N LYS A 163 43.49 41.16 10.24
CA LYS A 163 42.73 42.14 9.45
C LYS A 163 43.67 43.16 8.82
N VAL A 164 43.38 43.55 7.58
CA VAL A 164 44.10 44.65 6.90
C VAL A 164 43.91 45.95 7.69
N ASP A 165 44.94 46.80 7.72
CA ASP A 165 45.03 48.08 8.44
C ASP A 165 44.94 48.01 9.98
N GLU A 166 44.80 46.82 10.58
CA GLU A 166 44.88 46.63 12.03
C GLU A 166 46.32 46.36 12.50
N SER A 167 46.73 46.98 13.60
CA SER A 167 48.10 46.83 14.13
C SER A 167 48.27 45.54 14.94
N VAL A 168 49.12 44.65 14.44
CA VAL A 168 49.44 43.36 15.03
C VAL A 168 50.84 43.39 15.64
N ALA A 169 50.98 42.95 16.89
CA ALA A 169 52.28 42.86 17.55
C ALA A 169 52.95 41.50 17.27
N ILE A 170 54.02 41.51 16.47
CA ILE A 170 54.91 40.35 16.29
C ILE A 170 55.77 40.23 17.54
N GLN A 171 55.55 39.19 18.33
CA GLN A 171 56.31 38.92 19.55
C GLN A 171 57.12 37.65 19.37
N ALA A 172 58.41 37.71 19.67
CA ALA A 172 59.30 36.57 19.65
C ALA A 172 60.02 36.43 20.98
N ARG A 173 60.05 35.22 21.52
CA ARG A 173 60.92 34.85 22.63
C ARG A 173 62.23 34.32 22.08
N ILE A 174 63.33 34.88 22.56
CA ILE A 174 64.69 34.46 22.20
C ILE A 174 65.40 34.09 23.49
N ASP A 175 65.82 32.83 23.59
CA ASP A 175 66.59 32.28 24.70
C ASP A 175 67.92 31.77 24.16
N GLY A 176 69.04 32.15 24.77
CA GLY A 176 70.38 31.78 24.31
C GLY A 176 71.36 32.95 24.27
N GLU A 177 72.55 32.74 24.82
CA GLU A 177 73.55 33.79 25.05
C GLU A 177 74.25 34.28 23.78
N LEU A 178 74.18 33.53 22.67
CA LEU A 178 74.85 33.87 21.41
C LEU A 178 74.12 34.95 20.61
N ALA A 179 72.84 35.19 20.91
CA ALA A 179 72.00 36.13 20.20
C ALA A 179 72.39 37.58 20.50
N SER A 180 72.76 38.35 19.47
CA SER A 180 73.13 39.77 19.60
C SER A 180 72.13 40.71 18.92
N LYS A 181 71.35 40.22 17.95
CA LYS A 181 70.44 41.05 17.17
C LYS A 181 69.27 40.22 16.64
N VAL A 182 68.06 40.77 16.71
CA VAL A 182 66.85 40.19 16.10
C VAL A 182 66.33 41.11 15.00
N GLU A 183 65.87 40.52 13.91
CA GLU A 183 65.22 41.21 12.81
C GLU A 183 63.81 40.63 12.59
N PHE A 184 62.84 41.51 12.36
CA PHE A 184 61.45 41.17 12.07
C PHE A 184 61.15 41.52 10.62
N TRP A 185 60.58 40.58 9.88
CA TRP A 185 60.35 40.65 8.45
C TRP A 185 58.94 40.15 8.11
N ILE A 186 58.35 40.71 7.06
CA ILE A 186 57.10 40.24 6.45
C ILE A 186 57.39 39.90 5.00
N ASN A 187 57.14 38.66 4.63
CA ASN A 187 57.59 38.07 3.37
C ASN A 187 59.10 38.35 3.22
N ASP A 188 59.49 39.08 2.17
CA ASP A 188 60.88 39.48 1.90
C ASP A 188 61.20 40.94 2.29
N THR A 189 60.35 41.61 3.09
CA THR A 189 60.55 43.01 3.50
C THR A 189 60.87 43.13 5.01
N LYS A 190 62.00 43.77 5.34
CA LYS A 190 62.42 44.02 6.73
C LYS A 190 61.55 45.11 7.36
N LEU A 191 60.88 44.79 8.46
CA LEU A 191 60.13 45.77 9.24
C LEU A 191 61.03 46.50 10.22
N ALA A 192 61.84 45.75 10.98
CA ALA A 192 62.67 46.31 12.03
C ALA A 192 63.85 45.42 12.39
N GLU A 193 64.83 46.02 13.05
CA GLU A 193 65.98 45.36 13.67
C GLU A 193 66.13 45.89 15.09
N LYS A 194 66.43 45.01 16.05
CA LYS A 194 66.64 45.35 17.46
C LYS A 194 67.87 44.62 17.99
N ALA A 195 68.71 45.34 18.74
CA ALA A 195 69.78 44.71 19.50
C ALA A 195 69.20 43.84 20.62
N ILE A 196 69.79 42.67 20.86
CA ILE A 196 69.37 41.75 21.91
C ILE A 196 70.11 42.11 23.21
N ASP A 197 69.34 42.30 24.27
CA ASP A 197 69.79 42.42 25.64
C ASP A 197 69.57 41.07 26.33
N GLN A 198 70.63 40.43 26.83
CA GLN A 198 70.56 39.12 27.49
C GLN A 198 69.67 39.10 28.75
N SER A 199 69.27 40.25 29.28
CA SER A 199 68.30 40.35 30.39
C SER A 199 66.83 40.37 29.94
N ASN A 200 66.56 40.56 28.65
CA ASN A 200 65.22 40.53 28.07
C ASN A 200 65.07 39.36 27.09
N MET A 201 64.14 38.46 27.37
CA MET A 201 63.89 37.29 26.54
C MET A 201 62.78 37.49 25.52
N VAL A 202 62.00 38.58 25.58
CA VAL A 202 60.86 38.81 24.68
C VAL A 202 61.03 40.12 23.92
N TYR A 203 60.96 40.01 22.59
CA TYR A 203 61.11 41.11 21.65
C TYR A 203 59.82 41.26 20.88
N SER A 204 59.32 42.50 20.79
CA SER A 204 58.05 42.82 20.14
C SER A 204 58.23 43.86 19.06
N GLN A 205 57.57 43.70 17.92
CA GLN A 205 57.50 44.67 16.83
C GLN A 205 56.08 44.76 16.28
N ALA A 206 55.51 45.95 16.22
CA ALA A 206 54.21 46.17 15.58
C ALA A 206 54.33 46.11 14.05
N TRP A 207 53.35 45.49 13.42
CA TRP A 207 53.15 45.39 11.98
C TRP A 207 51.69 45.71 11.67
N ILE A 208 51.46 46.56 10.66
CA ILE A 208 50.12 46.83 10.13
C ILE A 208 50.08 46.18 8.74
N PRO A 209 49.34 45.07 8.56
CA PRO A 209 49.16 44.46 7.25
C PRO A 209 48.40 45.40 6.32
N ASN A 210 48.93 45.66 5.13
CA ASN A 210 48.33 46.60 4.17
C ASN A 210 47.87 45.92 2.87
N GLU A 211 48.09 44.62 2.74
CA GLU A 211 47.67 43.83 1.58
C GLU A 211 46.97 42.55 2.07
N ILE A 212 45.84 42.22 1.44
CA ILE A 212 45.06 41.01 1.70
C ILE A 212 45.74 39.77 1.07
N GLY A 213 45.57 38.61 1.70
CA GLY A 213 46.16 37.34 1.30
C GLY A 213 47.12 36.78 2.34
N THR A 214 47.78 35.67 2.01
CA THR A 214 48.72 35.02 2.92
C THR A 214 50.03 35.80 3.03
N ALA A 215 50.42 36.15 4.26
CA ALA A 215 51.68 36.79 4.58
C ALA A 215 52.52 35.88 5.50
N THR A 216 53.82 35.84 5.30
CA THR A 216 54.75 35.06 6.14
C THR A 216 55.55 36.01 7.02
N VAL A 217 55.35 35.92 8.34
CA VAL A 217 56.14 36.66 9.32
C VAL A 217 57.41 35.88 9.60
N ASN A 218 58.56 36.49 9.30
CA ASN A 218 59.88 35.91 9.52
C ASN A 218 60.59 36.65 10.65
N VAL A 219 61.13 35.90 11.62
CA VAL A 219 62.00 36.43 12.67
C VAL A 219 63.37 35.79 12.53
N PHE A 220 64.40 36.61 12.38
CA PHE A 220 65.78 36.18 12.20
C PHE A 220 66.63 36.66 13.38
N VAL A 221 67.42 35.76 13.96
CA VAL A 221 68.34 36.08 15.05
C VAL A 221 69.77 35.91 14.58
N PHE A 222 70.61 36.87 14.93
CA PHE A 222 72.01 36.97 14.51
C PHE A 222 72.93 37.07 15.72
N ASP A 223 74.15 36.55 15.58
CA ASP A 223 75.22 36.71 16.55
C ASP A 223 75.93 38.08 16.42
N LYS A 224 76.92 38.31 17.29
CA LYS A 224 77.75 39.53 17.30
C LYS A 224 78.58 39.75 16.03
N ASN A 225 78.80 38.72 15.22
CA ASN A 225 79.49 38.80 13.93
C ASN A 225 78.51 39.05 12.77
N ASN A 226 77.23 39.29 13.08
CA ASN A 226 76.14 39.46 12.12
C ASN A 226 75.88 38.20 11.26
N GLN A 227 76.24 37.01 11.78
CA GLN A 227 75.88 35.73 11.20
C GLN A 227 74.51 35.31 11.72
N LYS A 228 73.59 34.90 10.84
CA LYS A 228 72.27 34.41 11.22
C LYS A 228 72.43 33.07 11.94
N ILE A 229 71.97 33.00 13.19
CA ILE A 229 72.10 31.82 14.05
C ILE A 229 70.78 31.08 14.27
N GLU A 230 69.63 31.76 14.15
CA GLU A 230 68.32 31.10 14.22
C GLU A 230 67.28 31.84 13.37
N GLN A 231 66.27 31.12 12.89
CA GLN A 231 65.12 31.71 12.19
C GLN A 231 63.82 30.94 12.44
N LYS A 232 62.72 31.68 12.56
CA LYS A 232 61.38 31.11 12.56
C LYS A 232 60.46 31.92 11.67
N SER A 233 59.48 31.21 11.11
CA SER A 233 58.50 31.76 10.21
C SER A 233 57.13 31.31 10.65
N VAL A 234 56.15 32.19 10.53
CA VAL A 234 54.75 31.86 10.74
C VAL A 234 53.93 32.45 9.59
N SER A 235 53.16 31.62 8.91
CA SER A 235 52.24 32.08 7.86
C SER A 235 50.91 32.45 8.50
N VAL A 236 50.42 33.62 8.15
CA VAL A 236 49.14 34.19 8.59
C VAL A 236 48.36 34.60 7.35
N THR A 237 47.03 34.62 7.45
CA THR A 237 46.17 35.06 6.34
C THR A 237 45.59 36.42 6.71
N VAL A 238 45.87 37.44 5.90
CA VAL A 238 45.35 38.79 6.08
C VAL A 238 44.06 38.91 5.27
N GLU A 239 42.96 39.16 5.95
CA GLU A 239 41.64 39.29 5.34
C GLU A 239 41.17 40.75 5.43
N ALA A 240 40.22 41.12 4.58
CA ALA A 240 39.60 42.43 4.66
C ALA A 240 38.85 42.58 6.00
N GLU A 241 38.83 43.79 6.55
CA GLU A 241 38.09 44.07 7.78
C GLU A 241 36.59 43.85 7.55
N VAL A 242 36.05 42.78 8.15
CA VAL A 242 34.60 42.57 8.29
C VAL A 242 34.15 43.37 9.52
N THR A 243 33.37 44.40 9.25
CA THR A 243 32.54 45.15 10.22
C THR A 243 31.46 44.21 10.77
N GLU A 244 31.17 44.31 12.08
CA GLU A 244 30.14 43.59 12.85
C GLU A 244 29.19 42.71 12.01
N ASP A 245 29.21 41.40 12.23
CA ASP A 245 28.33 40.46 11.53
C ASP A 245 26.88 40.74 11.91
N PHE A 246 26.21 41.56 11.11
CA PHE A 246 24.76 41.64 11.05
C PHE A 246 24.24 40.31 10.51
N THR A 247 23.27 39.71 11.19
CA THR A 247 22.69 38.43 10.78
C THR A 247 21.38 38.70 10.07
N ALA A 248 21.27 38.30 8.79
CA ALA A 248 20.03 38.47 8.05
C ALA A 248 18.84 37.79 8.77
N PRO A 249 17.62 38.37 8.71
CA PRO A 249 16.45 37.82 9.36
C PRO A 249 16.08 36.44 8.80
N VAL A 250 15.23 35.69 9.51
CA VAL A 250 14.63 34.42 9.06
C VAL A 250 13.15 34.64 8.77
N VAL A 251 12.66 34.12 7.65
CA VAL A 251 11.25 34.24 7.22
C VAL A 251 10.66 32.89 6.77
N ALA A 252 9.40 32.63 7.12
CA ALA A 252 8.65 31.43 6.73
C ALA A 252 7.16 31.75 6.50
N PHE A 253 6.55 31.12 5.50
CA PHE A 253 5.09 31.16 5.34
C PHE A 253 4.42 30.27 6.40
N ILE A 254 3.38 30.80 7.03
CA ILE A 254 2.42 30.02 7.83
C ILE A 254 1.27 29.59 6.91
N THR A 255 0.73 30.54 6.12
CA THR A 255 -0.26 30.28 5.06
C THR A 255 0.01 31.21 3.86
N PRO A 256 -0.29 30.79 2.62
CA PRO A 256 -0.67 29.44 2.20
C PRO A 256 0.52 28.46 2.24
N THR A 257 0.23 27.16 2.30
CA THR A 257 1.26 26.11 2.19
C THR A 257 1.64 25.89 0.72
N ASN A 258 2.86 25.41 0.47
CA ASN A 258 3.32 25.10 -0.87
C ASN A 258 2.41 24.03 -1.52
N GLY A 259 1.93 24.30 -2.73
CA GLY A 259 0.98 23.47 -3.47
C GLY A 259 -0.50 23.84 -3.26
N SER A 260 -0.82 24.81 -2.39
CA SER A 260 -2.21 25.24 -2.18
C SER A 260 -2.87 25.70 -3.49
N THR A 261 -4.15 25.37 -3.66
CA THR A 261 -4.94 25.78 -4.83
C THR A 261 -6.08 26.70 -4.37
N PHE A 262 -6.30 27.79 -5.09
CA PHE A 262 -7.37 28.76 -4.83
C PHE A 262 -8.09 29.12 -6.14
N ASN A 263 -9.37 29.44 -6.07
CA ASN A 263 -10.12 29.95 -7.21
C ASN A 263 -9.82 31.43 -7.46
N LYS A 264 -9.91 31.88 -8.72
CA LYS A 264 -9.65 33.28 -9.09
C LYS A 264 -10.53 34.30 -8.34
N THR A 265 -11.73 33.91 -7.95
CA THR A 265 -12.63 34.76 -7.15
C THR A 265 -12.29 34.81 -5.67
N GLU A 266 -11.57 33.81 -5.15
CA GLU A 266 -11.23 33.68 -3.73
C GLU A 266 -10.16 34.70 -3.31
N THR A 267 -10.20 35.01 -2.02
CA THR A 267 -9.19 35.81 -1.35
C THR A 267 -8.21 34.84 -0.70
N VAL A 268 -6.93 34.91 -1.07
CA VAL A 268 -5.85 34.12 -0.48
C VAL A 268 -5.41 34.80 0.81
N SER A 269 -5.63 34.16 1.96
CA SER A 269 -5.11 34.62 3.24
C SER A 269 -3.65 34.23 3.40
N ILE A 270 -2.79 35.25 3.47
CA ILE A 270 -1.34 35.12 3.61
C ILE A 270 -0.96 35.47 5.04
N SER A 271 -0.25 34.56 5.69
CA SER A 271 0.31 34.74 7.02
C SER A 271 1.77 34.32 7.00
N VAL A 272 2.65 35.19 7.46
CA VAL A 272 4.11 35.01 7.41
C VAL A 272 4.69 35.18 8.81
N ASN A 273 5.64 34.33 9.18
CA ASN A 273 6.46 34.52 10.37
C ASN A 273 7.83 35.05 9.96
N ALA A 274 8.29 36.13 10.58
CA ALA A 274 9.62 36.68 10.37
C ALA A 274 10.26 37.07 11.71
N THR A 275 11.52 36.70 11.89
CA THR A 275 12.28 36.92 13.14
C THR A 275 13.71 37.28 12.82
N ASP A 276 14.29 38.19 13.60
CA ASP A 276 15.71 38.55 13.50
C ASP A 276 16.42 38.23 14.82
N VAL A 277 17.63 37.65 14.75
CA VAL A 277 18.42 37.28 15.93
C VAL A 277 18.94 38.52 16.65
N ASP A 278 19.20 39.59 15.91
CA ASP A 278 19.75 40.87 16.36
C ASP A 278 18.61 41.81 16.81
N ASN A 279 17.36 41.39 16.54
CA ASN A 279 16.10 42.02 16.92
C ASN A 279 15.91 43.45 16.36
N ASP A 280 16.35 43.66 15.12
CA ASP A 280 16.24 44.91 14.37
C ASP A 280 15.59 44.73 12.98
N LEU A 281 14.70 43.75 12.83
CA LEU A 281 13.84 43.58 11.66
C LEU A 281 13.06 44.87 11.35
N THR A 282 13.21 45.42 10.14
CA THR A 282 12.57 46.69 9.73
C THR A 282 11.38 46.48 8.81
N GLN A 283 11.46 45.55 7.86
CA GLN A 283 10.48 45.41 6.79
C GLN A 283 10.20 43.96 6.44
N LEU A 284 8.94 43.66 6.10
CA LEU A 284 8.56 42.43 5.43
C LEU A 284 7.72 42.75 4.18
N VAL A 285 8.11 42.21 3.03
CA VAL A 285 7.41 42.37 1.75
C VAL A 285 7.00 41.01 1.21
N VAL A 286 5.74 40.87 0.84
CA VAL A 286 5.24 39.70 0.10
C VAL A 286 4.95 40.10 -1.34
N LYS A 287 5.40 39.29 -2.30
CA LYS A 287 5.19 39.46 -3.74
C LYS A 287 4.51 38.23 -4.33
N ALA A 288 3.68 38.41 -5.35
CA ALA A 288 3.16 37.36 -6.20
C ALA A 288 3.68 37.55 -7.63
N ASN A 289 4.41 36.57 -8.19
CA ASN A 289 5.05 36.65 -9.51
C ASN A 289 5.80 38.00 -9.70
N ASP A 290 6.65 38.33 -8.73
CA ASP A 290 7.47 39.55 -8.66
C ASP A 290 6.72 40.88 -8.47
N LYS A 291 5.39 40.87 -8.38
CA LYS A 291 4.58 42.04 -8.04
C LYS A 291 4.33 42.11 -6.53
N GLU A 292 4.65 43.23 -5.91
CA GLU A 292 4.33 43.48 -4.50
C GLU A 292 2.83 43.41 -4.23
N ILE A 293 2.45 42.61 -3.24
CA ILE A 293 1.06 42.42 -2.80
C ILE A 293 0.84 42.95 -1.38
N CYS A 294 1.81 42.78 -0.48
CA CYS A 294 1.73 43.22 0.91
C CYS A 294 3.08 43.74 1.39
N THR A 295 3.07 44.79 2.20
CA THR A 295 4.26 45.37 2.83
C THR A 295 3.95 45.73 4.27
N PHE A 296 4.79 45.28 5.19
CA PHE A 296 4.65 45.49 6.61
C PHE A 296 5.87 46.26 7.15
N ASP A 297 5.59 47.21 8.04
CA ASP A 297 6.58 47.88 8.87
C ASP A 297 6.73 47.06 10.16
N ALA A 298 7.84 46.34 10.26
CA ALA A 298 8.09 45.39 11.34
C ALA A 298 8.42 46.07 12.68
N GLU A 299 8.73 47.37 12.69
CA GLU A 299 8.87 48.13 13.94
C GLU A 299 7.52 48.28 14.67
N ASN A 300 6.42 48.25 13.93
CA ASN A 300 5.07 48.57 14.42
C ASN A 300 4.07 47.41 14.30
N THR A 301 4.48 46.28 13.72
CA THR A 301 3.60 45.15 13.38
C THR A 301 4.08 43.85 14.01
N LYS A 302 3.22 43.18 14.79
CA LYS A 302 3.56 41.93 15.50
C LYS A 302 3.09 40.66 14.81
N ALA A 303 2.15 40.78 13.86
CA ALA A 303 1.60 39.67 13.10
C ALA A 303 1.51 40.10 11.63
N PHE A 304 2.09 39.31 10.74
CA PHE A 304 2.24 39.66 9.33
C PHE A 304 1.20 38.93 8.47
N ASP A 305 -0.03 39.43 8.55
CA ASP A 305 -1.19 38.86 7.88
C ASP A 305 -1.72 39.82 6.81
N CYS A 306 -1.99 39.30 5.61
CA CYS A 306 -2.70 40.06 4.58
C CYS A 306 -3.56 39.16 3.70
N ASP A 307 -4.60 39.77 3.14
CA ASP A 307 -5.49 39.12 2.20
C ASP A 307 -5.14 39.57 0.77
N TRP A 308 -4.91 38.61 -0.12
CA TRP A 308 -4.56 38.87 -1.50
C TRP A 308 -5.56 38.26 -2.46
N LYS A 309 -6.11 39.08 -3.38
CA LYS A 309 -7.00 38.60 -4.43
C LYS A 309 -6.24 38.40 -5.75
N PRO A 310 -6.17 37.18 -6.30
CA PRO A 310 -5.48 36.92 -7.55
C PRO A 310 -6.12 37.63 -8.74
N THR A 311 -5.30 38.07 -9.71
CA THR A 311 -5.78 38.71 -10.94
C THR A 311 -5.63 37.83 -12.19
N GLN A 312 -4.91 36.70 -12.08
CA GLN A 312 -4.60 35.78 -13.17
C GLN A 312 -4.62 34.33 -12.67
N THR A 313 -4.95 33.39 -13.55
CA THR A 313 -4.95 31.95 -13.30
C THR A 313 -3.58 31.33 -13.60
N GLY A 314 -3.35 30.10 -13.16
CA GLY A 314 -2.11 29.36 -13.32
C GLY A 314 -1.26 29.31 -12.05
N SER A 315 -0.06 28.74 -12.16
CA SER A 315 0.87 28.63 -11.04
C SER A 315 1.46 30.01 -10.70
N ILE A 316 1.40 30.38 -9.42
CA ILE A 316 1.87 31.65 -8.88
C ILE A 316 2.89 31.38 -7.79
N THR A 317 4.05 32.04 -7.90
CA THR A 317 5.07 31.99 -6.86
C THR A 317 4.88 33.18 -5.93
N LEU A 318 4.59 32.90 -4.66
CA LEU A 318 4.59 33.89 -3.60
C LEU A 318 5.99 33.96 -2.98
N ASN A 319 6.56 35.16 -2.90
CA ASN A 319 7.87 35.44 -2.34
C ASN A 319 7.71 36.33 -1.10
N ALA A 320 8.09 35.87 0.09
CA ALA A 320 8.18 36.69 1.28
C ALA A 320 9.64 37.08 1.54
N ILE A 321 9.89 38.37 1.72
CA ILE A 321 11.22 38.98 1.85
C ILE A 321 11.26 39.78 3.14
N ALA A 322 12.04 39.34 4.13
CA ALA A 322 12.26 40.06 5.38
C ALA A 322 13.58 40.83 5.30
N THR A 323 13.63 42.06 5.82
CA THR A 323 14.79 42.96 5.76
C THR A 323 15.04 43.61 7.13
N ASP A 324 16.29 43.65 7.59
CA ASP A 324 16.72 44.27 8.85
C ASP A 324 17.12 45.75 8.70
N ALA A 325 17.68 46.35 9.76
CA ALA A 325 18.10 47.75 9.79
C ALA A 325 19.37 48.03 8.97
N GLN A 326 20.13 46.99 8.62
CA GLN A 326 21.35 47.05 7.83
C GLN A 326 21.11 46.68 6.36
N ASN A 327 19.86 46.43 5.99
CA ASN A 327 19.42 45.98 4.67
C ASN A 327 19.88 44.57 4.30
N LEU A 328 20.20 43.71 5.27
CA LEU A 328 20.28 42.28 4.98
C LEU A 328 18.87 41.72 4.88
N SER A 329 18.70 40.73 4.01
CA SER A 329 17.39 40.14 3.77
C SER A 329 17.47 38.64 3.56
N SER A 330 16.38 37.97 3.91
CA SER A 330 16.12 36.57 3.55
C SER A 330 14.85 36.47 2.73
N THR A 331 14.75 35.42 1.93
CA THR A 331 13.60 35.18 1.06
C THR A 331 13.16 33.73 1.15
N VAL A 332 11.86 33.52 1.30
CA VAL A 332 11.21 32.21 1.17
C VAL A 332 10.16 32.28 0.07
N ASN A 333 9.95 31.17 -0.62
CA ASN A 333 8.90 31.07 -1.63
C ASN A 333 7.98 29.89 -1.37
N VAL A 334 6.71 30.06 -1.75
CA VAL A 334 5.74 28.98 -1.91
C VAL A 334 5.10 29.10 -3.29
N LYS A 335 4.88 27.98 -3.96
CA LYS A 335 4.09 27.92 -5.19
C LYS A 335 2.65 27.60 -4.84
N ILE A 336 1.71 28.34 -5.38
CA ILE A 336 0.28 28.08 -5.29
C ILE A 336 -0.32 28.03 -6.70
N THR A 337 -1.48 27.40 -6.85
CA THR A 337 -2.20 27.33 -8.13
C THR A 337 -3.46 28.16 -8.05
N ILE A 338 -3.66 29.09 -8.99
CA ILE A 338 -4.92 29.81 -9.13
C ILE A 338 -5.72 29.17 -10.25
N ALA A 339 -6.76 28.43 -9.89
CA ALA A 339 -7.68 27.85 -10.86
C ALA A 339 -8.60 28.93 -11.44
N GLU A 340 -9.04 28.74 -12.68
CA GLU A 340 -10.17 29.50 -13.20
C GLU A 340 -11.41 29.10 -12.39
N ASP A 341 -12.28 30.06 -12.09
CA ASP A 341 -13.53 29.71 -11.42
C ASP A 341 -14.23 28.69 -12.32
N VAL A 342 -14.38 27.47 -11.80
CA VAL A 342 -15.32 26.52 -12.40
C VAL A 342 -16.66 27.20 -12.25
N VAL A 343 -17.19 27.75 -13.34
CA VAL A 343 -18.60 28.06 -13.41
C VAL A 343 -19.25 26.68 -13.30
N GLU A 344 -19.58 26.28 -12.07
CA GLU A 344 -20.35 25.07 -11.87
C GLU A 344 -21.54 25.19 -12.83
N PRO A 345 -21.70 24.25 -13.78
CA PRO A 345 -22.93 24.22 -14.54
C PRO A 345 -24.06 24.22 -13.52
N PRO A 346 -25.21 24.88 -13.79
CA PRO A 346 -26.36 24.78 -12.90
C PRO A 346 -26.51 23.30 -12.53
N VAL A 347 -26.50 23.01 -11.22
CA VAL A 347 -26.68 21.67 -10.67
C VAL A 347 -28.05 21.20 -11.12
N THR A 348 -28.09 20.64 -12.31
CA THR A 348 -29.22 19.88 -12.81
C THR A 348 -29.27 18.67 -11.90
N PRO A 349 -30.40 18.43 -11.22
CA PRO A 349 -30.51 17.26 -10.37
C PRO A 349 -30.11 16.03 -11.17
N PRO A 350 -29.26 15.15 -10.63
CA PRO A 350 -28.89 13.91 -11.31
C PRO A 350 -30.17 13.20 -11.75
N GLY A 351 -30.22 12.85 -13.04
CA GLY A 351 -31.45 12.54 -13.78
C GLY A 351 -32.34 11.51 -13.09
N GLY A 352 -33.66 11.66 -13.25
CA GLY A 352 -34.65 10.78 -12.64
C GLY A 352 -35.72 11.54 -11.86
N LEU A 353 -36.03 11.05 -10.66
CA LEU A 353 -37.18 11.48 -9.83
C LEU A 353 -36.98 12.84 -9.14
N CYS A 354 -35.78 13.41 -9.18
CA CYS A 354 -35.40 14.60 -8.43
C CYS A 354 -35.29 15.89 -9.25
N GLU A 355 -35.61 15.85 -10.56
CA GLU A 355 -35.43 16.99 -11.47
C GLU A 355 -36.10 18.30 -11.02
N GLU A 356 -37.13 18.20 -10.17
CA GLU A 356 -37.90 19.35 -9.66
C GLU A 356 -37.39 19.93 -8.32
N PHE A 357 -36.40 19.31 -7.69
CA PHE A 357 -35.90 19.72 -6.38
C PHE A 357 -34.61 20.53 -6.45
N ASN A 358 -34.44 21.43 -5.49
CA ASN A 358 -33.21 22.19 -5.29
C ASN A 358 -32.05 21.26 -4.92
N VAL A 359 -30.87 21.44 -5.54
CA VAL A 359 -29.65 20.68 -5.20
C VAL A 359 -28.79 21.53 -4.27
N TYR A 360 -28.41 20.99 -3.12
CA TYR A 360 -27.50 21.67 -2.19
C TYR A 360 -26.17 22.02 -2.89
N PRO A 361 -25.62 23.23 -2.69
CA PRO A 361 -25.98 24.24 -1.68
C PRO A 361 -27.03 25.29 -2.11
N ASP A 362 -27.76 25.09 -3.21
CA ASP A 362 -28.83 26.02 -3.64
C ASP A 362 -30.09 25.87 -2.77
N TRP A 363 -30.08 26.52 -1.60
CA TRP A 363 -31.14 26.44 -0.60
C TRP A 363 -32.51 26.91 -1.09
N THR A 364 -33.57 26.16 -0.74
CA THR A 364 -34.96 26.50 -1.07
C THR A 364 -35.42 27.86 -0.52
N ARG A 365 -34.78 28.33 0.57
CA ARG A 365 -35.05 29.64 1.22
C ARG A 365 -33.81 30.54 1.28
N GLY A 366 -32.91 30.44 0.29
CA GLY A 366 -31.74 31.30 0.15
C GLY A 366 -30.52 30.82 0.95
N ASP A 367 -30.66 30.63 2.26
CA ASP A 367 -29.58 30.13 3.14
C ASP A 367 -30.01 29.01 4.09
N HIS A 368 -31.23 28.48 3.93
CA HIS A 368 -31.81 27.45 4.79
C HIS A 368 -32.95 26.69 4.10
N ALA A 369 -33.43 25.64 4.75
CA ALA A 369 -34.68 24.94 4.44
C ALA A 369 -35.64 25.01 5.64
N THR A 370 -36.94 24.93 5.39
CA THR A 370 -37.99 24.88 6.42
C THR A 370 -38.82 23.62 6.31
N GLY A 371 -39.59 23.29 7.35
CA GLY A 371 -40.38 22.05 7.40
C GLY A 371 -41.22 21.82 6.14
N GLY A 372 -40.95 20.71 5.45
CA GLY A 372 -41.58 20.29 4.19
C GLY A 372 -40.81 20.68 2.92
N ASP A 373 -39.78 21.53 2.99
CA ASP A 373 -38.92 21.82 1.85
C ASP A 373 -38.07 20.59 1.50
N ILE A 374 -37.90 20.28 0.21
CA ILE A 374 -37.13 19.14 -0.28
C ILE A 374 -35.86 19.62 -0.97
N MET A 375 -34.73 19.00 -0.63
CA MET A 375 -33.43 19.29 -1.23
C MET A 375 -32.67 18.00 -1.56
N VAL A 376 -31.92 18.03 -2.66
CA VAL A 376 -31.07 16.93 -3.12
C VAL A 376 -29.64 17.14 -2.63
N HIS A 377 -29.05 16.10 -2.09
CA HIS A 377 -27.64 16.01 -1.72
C HIS A 377 -27.16 14.57 -1.98
N ASP A 378 -26.02 14.39 -2.63
CA ASP A 378 -25.44 13.08 -2.97
C ASP A 378 -26.42 12.10 -3.67
N ASN A 379 -27.14 12.58 -4.69
CA ASN A 379 -28.14 11.79 -5.44
C ASN A 379 -29.32 11.31 -4.59
N ILE A 380 -29.56 11.92 -3.43
CA ILE A 380 -30.64 11.60 -2.52
C ILE A 380 -31.44 12.88 -2.21
N ALA A 381 -32.76 12.82 -2.34
CA ALA A 381 -33.66 13.87 -1.88
C ALA A 381 -34.01 13.70 -0.40
N TYR A 382 -33.94 14.79 0.34
CA TYR A 382 -34.28 14.88 1.76
C TYR A 382 -35.36 15.94 1.97
N SER A 383 -36.34 15.65 2.81
CA SER A 383 -37.33 16.60 3.28
C SER A 383 -36.90 17.18 4.62
N ALA A 384 -36.83 18.50 4.74
CA ALA A 384 -36.61 19.15 6.03
C ALA A 384 -37.81 18.89 6.96
N ILE A 385 -37.56 18.48 8.19
CA ILE A 385 -38.59 18.23 9.21
C ILE A 385 -39.01 19.54 9.89
N TYR A 386 -38.03 20.41 10.13
CA TYR A 386 -38.19 21.75 10.70
C TYR A 386 -37.18 22.72 10.06
N TRP A 387 -37.06 23.95 10.56
CA TRP A 387 -36.04 24.89 10.08
C TRP A 387 -34.64 24.31 10.24
N THR A 388 -33.83 24.32 9.18
CA THR A 388 -32.47 23.80 9.22
C THR A 388 -31.54 24.51 8.24
N GLN A 389 -30.27 24.59 8.64
CA GLN A 389 -29.14 25.05 7.82
C GLN A 389 -28.04 23.98 7.70
N SER A 390 -28.30 22.77 8.20
CA SER A 390 -27.36 21.65 8.06
C SER A 390 -27.50 20.99 6.70
N THR A 391 -26.40 20.45 6.17
CA THR A 391 -26.37 19.77 4.87
C THR A 391 -27.48 18.70 4.77
N PRO A 392 -28.23 18.61 3.66
CA PRO A 392 -29.33 17.66 3.57
C PRO A 392 -28.91 16.22 3.86
N GLY A 393 -29.60 15.59 4.83
CA GLY A 393 -29.31 14.24 5.28
C GLY A 393 -28.21 14.10 6.35
N SER A 394 -27.57 15.21 6.77
CA SER A 394 -26.46 15.16 7.73
C SER A 394 -26.89 14.96 9.19
N ASP A 395 -28.16 15.23 9.53
CA ASP A 395 -28.66 15.12 10.90
C ASP A 395 -30.18 14.85 10.95
N ALA A 396 -30.72 14.80 12.18
CA ALA A 396 -32.13 14.52 12.45
C ALA A 396 -33.11 15.63 12.00
N SER A 397 -32.64 16.77 11.51
CA SER A 397 -33.50 17.80 10.90
C SER A 397 -33.98 17.42 9.50
N TRP A 398 -33.42 16.35 8.92
CA TRP A 398 -33.75 15.84 7.60
C TRP A 398 -34.38 14.45 7.68
N ALA A 399 -35.46 14.25 6.94
CA ALA A 399 -36.03 12.94 6.65
C ALA A 399 -35.65 12.54 5.23
N LEU A 400 -35.24 11.28 5.02
CA LEU A 400 -35.05 10.73 3.69
C LEU A 400 -36.36 10.80 2.90
N HIS A 401 -36.34 11.39 1.70
CA HIS A 401 -37.49 11.46 0.82
C HIS A 401 -37.46 10.33 -0.23
N LEU A 402 -36.42 10.30 -1.07
CA LEU A 402 -36.18 9.25 -2.08
C LEU A 402 -34.74 9.31 -2.60
N ASN A 403 -34.27 8.21 -3.20
CA ASN A 403 -33.03 8.23 -4.00
C ASN A 403 -33.38 8.65 -5.43
N CYS A 404 -32.61 9.57 -6.02
CA CYS A 404 -32.95 10.22 -7.28
C CYS A 404 -32.93 9.27 -8.50
N ASP A 405 -32.13 8.20 -8.40
CA ASP A 405 -32.04 7.11 -9.37
C ASP A 405 -33.17 6.08 -9.26
N GLY A 406 -34.06 6.20 -8.27
CA GLY A 406 -35.17 5.27 -8.03
C GLY A 406 -34.81 4.00 -7.24
N SER A 407 -33.58 3.90 -6.72
CA SER A 407 -33.23 2.86 -5.74
C SER A 407 -34.06 2.97 -4.46
N GLU A 408 -34.16 1.87 -3.70
CA GLU A 408 -35.03 1.82 -2.53
C GLU A 408 -34.57 2.81 -1.45
N PRO A 409 -35.49 3.61 -0.86
CA PRO A 409 -35.13 4.51 0.23
C PRO A 409 -34.43 3.79 1.39
N GLY A 410 -33.26 4.30 1.78
CA GLY A 410 -32.45 3.75 2.87
C GLY A 410 -31.35 2.80 2.40
N THR A 411 -31.27 2.56 1.10
CA THR A 411 -30.14 1.88 0.44
C THR A 411 -29.20 2.88 -0.22
N ALA A 412 -28.01 2.43 -0.57
CA ALA A 412 -27.04 3.24 -1.30
C ALA A 412 -27.57 3.61 -2.70
N PRO A 413 -27.47 4.88 -3.14
CA PRO A 413 -27.73 5.22 -4.54
C PRO A 413 -26.70 4.55 -5.45
N VAL A 414 -27.04 4.35 -6.73
CA VAL A 414 -26.18 3.74 -7.74
C VAL A 414 -24.85 4.47 -7.80
N LEU A 415 -24.88 5.80 -7.94
CA LEU A 415 -23.68 6.64 -7.90
C LEU A 415 -23.29 6.96 -6.44
N SER A 416 -22.67 5.99 -5.77
CA SER A 416 -22.10 6.12 -4.43
C SER A 416 -20.73 5.45 -4.34
N LEU A 417 -19.94 5.81 -3.32
CA LEU A 417 -18.64 5.20 -3.07
C LEU A 417 -18.80 3.67 -2.95
N PRO A 418 -18.15 2.89 -3.82
CA PRO A 418 -18.24 1.44 -3.74
C PRO A 418 -17.62 0.90 -2.46
N ASN A 419 -18.34 -0.01 -1.82
CA ASN A 419 -17.85 -0.79 -0.68
C ASN A 419 -18.08 -2.29 -0.96
N PRO A 420 -17.36 -2.85 -1.95
CA PRO A 420 -17.62 -4.21 -2.41
C PRO A 420 -17.26 -5.25 -1.33
N MET A 421 -18.06 -6.32 -1.26
CA MET A 421 -17.85 -7.44 -0.35
C MET A 421 -16.66 -8.32 -0.77
N ASP A 422 -16.40 -8.37 -2.09
CA ASP A 422 -15.36 -9.15 -2.75
C ASP A 422 -14.50 -8.24 -3.66
N PRO A 423 -13.20 -8.54 -3.83
CA PRO A 423 -12.33 -7.78 -4.73
C PRO A 423 -12.72 -7.95 -6.20
N VAL A 424 -12.34 -7.00 -7.05
CA VAL A 424 -12.48 -7.17 -8.51
C VAL A 424 -11.55 -8.27 -8.98
N ARG A 425 -12.08 -9.19 -9.78
CA ARG A 425 -11.29 -10.24 -10.43
C ARG A 425 -10.29 -9.62 -11.41
N LEU A 426 -9.01 -9.95 -11.26
CA LEU A 426 -7.91 -9.39 -12.04
C LEU A 426 -7.53 -10.25 -13.25
N GLU A 427 -8.49 -11.04 -13.72
CA GLU A 427 -8.36 -11.91 -14.88
C GLU A 427 -8.58 -11.10 -16.15
N VAL A 428 -7.58 -11.11 -17.03
CA VAL A 428 -7.65 -10.47 -18.35
C VAL A 428 -7.18 -11.49 -19.39
N ALA A 429 -7.99 -11.68 -20.43
CA ALA A 429 -7.68 -12.61 -21.51
C ALA A 429 -6.30 -12.33 -22.12
N GLY A 430 -5.48 -13.39 -22.21
CA GLY A 430 -4.11 -13.33 -22.73
C GLY A 430 -3.05 -12.94 -21.69
N TRP A 431 -3.41 -12.54 -20.47
CA TRP A 431 -2.47 -12.16 -19.40
C TRP A 431 -2.29 -13.27 -18.37
N PRO A 432 -1.09 -13.38 -17.75
CA PRO A 432 -0.82 -14.41 -16.75
C PRO A 432 -1.58 -14.16 -15.44
N ASN A 433 -1.64 -15.17 -14.58
CA ASN A 433 -2.22 -15.08 -13.23
C ASN A 433 -1.32 -14.43 -12.18
N THR A 434 -0.23 -13.78 -12.61
CA THR A 434 0.69 -13.04 -11.77
C THR A 434 0.80 -11.61 -12.26
N PHE A 435 1.00 -10.66 -11.35
CA PHE A 435 1.11 -9.25 -11.69
C PHE A 435 2.26 -9.02 -12.68
N VAL A 436 1.99 -8.26 -13.74
CA VAL A 436 2.99 -8.00 -14.78
C VAL A 436 3.65 -6.64 -14.56
N VAL A 437 4.98 -6.63 -14.55
CA VAL A 437 5.78 -5.40 -14.59
C VAL A 437 6.62 -5.43 -15.86
N ALA A 438 6.53 -4.37 -16.66
CA ALA A 438 7.13 -4.34 -17.99
C ALA A 438 7.76 -2.99 -18.34
N SER A 439 8.76 -3.02 -19.22
CA SER A 439 9.39 -1.87 -19.88
C SER A 439 9.52 -2.18 -21.38
N PRO A 440 9.89 -1.23 -22.26
CA PRO A 440 9.91 -1.47 -23.71
C PRO A 440 10.80 -2.65 -24.16
N SER A 441 11.84 -3.00 -23.40
CA SER A 441 12.70 -4.15 -23.69
C SER A 441 12.28 -5.48 -23.03
N SER A 442 11.26 -5.48 -22.15
CA SER A 442 10.84 -6.71 -21.49
C SER A 442 10.07 -7.62 -22.46
N THR A 443 10.11 -8.94 -22.21
CA THR A 443 9.38 -9.95 -23.01
C THR A 443 7.88 -9.99 -22.70
N ALA A 444 7.31 -8.89 -22.21
CA ALA A 444 5.90 -8.82 -21.85
C ALA A 444 5.00 -8.86 -23.09
N LEU A 445 3.72 -9.17 -22.86
CA LEU A 445 2.69 -9.20 -23.89
C LEU A 445 2.61 -7.83 -24.60
N VAL A 446 2.52 -7.87 -25.93
CA VAL A 446 2.49 -6.66 -26.75
C VAL A 446 1.15 -5.95 -26.53
N THR A 447 1.22 -4.68 -26.11
CA THR A 447 0.08 -3.77 -26.07
C THR A 447 0.23 -2.70 -27.15
N VAL A 448 -0.89 -2.28 -27.76
CA VAL A 448 -0.90 -1.23 -28.78
C VAL A 448 -1.91 -0.16 -28.41
N THR A 449 -1.46 1.09 -28.41
CA THR A 449 -2.33 2.24 -28.20
C THR A 449 -2.89 2.74 -29.53
N VAL A 450 -4.21 2.85 -29.63
CA VAL A 450 -4.94 3.37 -30.79
C VAL A 450 -5.72 4.59 -30.38
N ALA A 451 -5.40 5.75 -30.97
CA ALA A 451 -6.09 7.00 -30.69
C ALA A 451 -7.44 7.08 -31.42
N THR A 452 -8.45 7.64 -30.75
CA THR A 452 -9.76 7.96 -31.33
C THR A 452 -9.79 9.37 -31.92
N SER A 453 -10.97 9.84 -32.35
CA SER A 453 -11.20 11.25 -32.70
C SER A 453 -10.94 12.16 -31.51
N ASN A 454 -10.31 13.32 -31.75
CA ASN A 454 -10.24 14.37 -30.73
C ASN A 454 -11.61 15.01 -30.50
N SER A 455 -11.85 15.50 -29.27
CA SER A 455 -13.09 16.18 -28.86
C SER A 455 -13.54 17.29 -29.81
N ALA A 456 -12.59 18.07 -30.36
CA ALA A 456 -12.85 19.18 -31.29
C ALA A 456 -13.34 18.74 -32.68
N ASP A 457 -13.16 17.47 -33.04
CA ASP A 457 -13.47 16.94 -34.38
C ASP A 457 -14.78 16.13 -34.40
N LEU A 458 -15.41 15.87 -33.24
CA LEU A 458 -16.60 15.02 -33.13
C LEU A 458 -17.84 15.56 -33.85
N ALA A 459 -17.98 16.88 -33.94
CA ALA A 459 -19.10 17.52 -34.63
C ALA A 459 -18.95 17.53 -36.17
N ASP A 460 -17.76 17.21 -36.69
CA ASP A 460 -17.47 17.20 -38.13
C ASP A 460 -17.55 15.77 -38.66
N LEU A 461 -18.61 15.47 -39.42
CA LEU A 461 -18.88 14.14 -39.96
C LEU A 461 -17.71 13.59 -40.79
N ASP A 462 -17.06 14.42 -41.60
CA ASP A 462 -15.96 13.97 -42.48
C ASP A 462 -14.71 13.63 -41.66
N LYS A 463 -14.41 14.40 -40.61
CA LYS A 463 -13.30 14.11 -39.71
C LYS A 463 -13.59 12.90 -38.84
N LEU A 464 -14.80 12.79 -38.30
CA LEU A 464 -15.24 11.62 -37.54
C LEU A 464 -15.16 10.34 -38.38
N THR A 465 -15.62 10.40 -39.63
CA THR A 465 -15.50 9.27 -40.58
C THR A 465 -14.04 8.88 -40.78
N LYS A 466 -13.14 9.84 -41.03
CA LYS A 466 -11.70 9.55 -41.19
C LYS A 466 -11.05 8.95 -39.95
N ALA A 467 -11.46 9.40 -38.76
CA ALA A 467 -10.99 8.83 -37.52
C ALA A 467 -11.46 7.38 -37.34
N PHE A 468 -12.72 7.06 -37.64
CA PHE A 468 -13.20 5.68 -37.67
C PHE A 468 -12.45 4.82 -38.69
N VAL A 469 -12.18 5.33 -39.90
CA VAL A 469 -11.34 4.63 -40.90
C VAL A 469 -9.97 4.30 -40.31
N SER A 470 -9.28 5.30 -39.74
CA SER A 470 -7.96 5.10 -39.14
C SER A 470 -8.00 4.10 -37.97
N PHE A 471 -9.05 4.13 -37.16
CA PHE A 471 -9.21 3.22 -36.03
C PHE A 471 -9.45 1.77 -36.50
N ILE A 472 -10.30 1.58 -37.51
CA ILE A 472 -10.57 0.28 -38.13
C ILE A 472 -9.30 -0.31 -38.75
N GLU A 473 -8.60 0.47 -39.57
CA GLU A 473 -7.37 0.02 -40.23
C GLU A 473 -6.29 -0.38 -39.21
N LYS A 474 -6.18 0.36 -38.10
CA LYS A 474 -5.22 0.05 -37.04
C LYS A 474 -5.61 -1.22 -36.27
N THR A 475 -6.89 -1.42 -36.02
CA THR A 475 -7.44 -2.62 -35.35
C THR A 475 -7.22 -3.87 -36.20
N GLU A 476 -7.45 -3.81 -37.52
CA GLU A 476 -7.28 -4.96 -38.43
C GLU A 476 -5.81 -5.34 -38.68
N GLN A 477 -4.88 -4.39 -38.50
CA GLN A 477 -3.45 -4.62 -38.68
C GLN A 477 -2.76 -5.25 -37.46
N ASP A 478 -3.48 -5.44 -36.35
CA ASP A 478 -2.89 -5.79 -35.07
C ASP A 478 -3.08 -7.27 -34.70
N ASN A 479 -1.99 -7.89 -34.24
CA ASN A 479 -1.96 -9.22 -33.62
C ASN A 479 -1.51 -9.13 -32.15
N SER A 480 -1.64 -7.96 -31.52
CA SER A 480 -1.28 -7.71 -30.13
C SER A 480 -2.17 -8.46 -29.15
N ALA A 481 -1.64 -8.66 -27.94
CA ALA A 481 -2.39 -9.28 -26.86
C ALA A 481 -3.48 -8.33 -26.34
N SER A 482 -3.22 -7.02 -26.35
CA SER A 482 -4.22 -6.02 -25.93
C SER A 482 -4.17 -4.68 -26.68
N ILE A 483 -5.34 -4.09 -26.90
CA ILE A 483 -5.52 -2.75 -27.48
C ILE A 483 -5.90 -1.74 -26.38
N ILE A 484 -5.21 -0.61 -26.34
CA ILE A 484 -5.55 0.53 -25.48
C ILE A 484 -6.18 1.63 -26.35
N ILE A 485 -7.45 1.92 -26.10
CA ILE A 485 -8.18 2.99 -26.79
C ILE A 485 -7.85 4.31 -26.09
N SER A 486 -7.11 5.18 -26.77
CA SER A 486 -6.72 6.48 -26.24
C SER A 486 -7.62 7.61 -26.74
N SER A 487 -8.11 8.45 -25.83
CA SER A 487 -9.09 9.48 -26.15
C SER A 487 -9.00 10.70 -25.22
N ASP A 488 -8.95 11.91 -25.79
CA ASP A 488 -9.17 13.16 -25.04
C ASP A 488 -10.66 13.39 -24.70
N VAL A 489 -11.56 12.77 -25.47
CA VAL A 489 -13.02 12.89 -25.32
C VAL A 489 -13.50 12.44 -23.94
N LEU A 490 -13.03 11.30 -23.43
CA LEU A 490 -13.44 10.81 -22.11
C LEU A 490 -12.97 11.75 -21.00
N ASP A 491 -11.70 12.16 -21.03
CA ASP A 491 -11.15 13.12 -20.07
C ASP A 491 -11.94 14.45 -20.11
N LYS A 492 -12.36 14.90 -21.30
CA LYS A 492 -13.19 16.10 -21.46
C LYS A 492 -14.61 15.91 -20.93
N ALA A 493 -15.23 14.76 -21.22
CA ALA A 493 -16.56 14.43 -20.75
C ALA A 493 -16.62 14.32 -19.21
N ILE A 494 -15.55 13.82 -18.58
CA ILE A 494 -15.41 13.77 -17.12
C ILE A 494 -15.36 15.20 -16.54
N GLN A 495 -14.69 16.13 -17.20
CA GLN A 495 -14.57 17.52 -16.74
C GLN A 495 -15.88 18.33 -16.81
N ASP A 496 -16.71 18.11 -17.83
CA ASP A 496 -17.91 18.92 -18.06
C ASP A 496 -19.22 18.12 -18.12
N LYS A 497 -19.20 16.87 -17.65
CA LYS A 497 -20.32 15.92 -17.69
C LYS A 497 -20.85 15.67 -19.11
N GLY A 498 -19.99 15.82 -20.12
CA GLY A 498 -20.31 15.65 -21.54
C GLY A 498 -21.13 16.80 -22.14
N LEU A 499 -21.35 17.89 -21.41
CA LEU A 499 -22.20 19.00 -21.83
C LEU A 499 -21.65 19.75 -23.05
N SER A 500 -20.33 19.72 -23.27
CA SER A 500 -19.69 20.43 -24.39
C SER A 500 -19.71 19.68 -25.72
N LEU A 501 -20.01 18.39 -25.73
CA LEU A 501 -19.73 17.51 -26.86
C LEU A 501 -20.85 17.45 -27.92
N GLY A 502 -22.02 18.03 -27.63
CA GLY A 502 -23.12 18.17 -28.60
C GLY A 502 -23.63 16.84 -29.15
N ALA A 503 -24.33 16.89 -30.30
CA ALA A 503 -24.74 15.69 -31.02
C ALA A 503 -23.59 15.15 -31.87
N ILE A 504 -23.43 13.83 -31.93
CA ILE A 504 -22.35 13.14 -32.67
C ILE A 504 -22.99 12.20 -33.69
N GLU A 505 -22.74 12.40 -34.99
CA GLU A 505 -23.34 11.60 -36.07
C GLU A 505 -22.63 10.25 -36.27
N VAL A 506 -22.69 9.40 -35.23
CA VAL A 506 -21.94 8.14 -35.13
C VAL A 506 -22.31 7.15 -36.22
N LYS A 507 -23.61 6.91 -36.43
CA LYS A 507 -24.10 5.86 -37.34
C LYS A 507 -23.67 6.10 -38.77
N GLU A 508 -23.83 7.34 -39.24
CA GLU A 508 -23.46 7.73 -40.61
C GLU A 508 -21.95 7.68 -40.79
N ALA A 509 -21.18 8.24 -39.84
CA ALA A 509 -19.73 8.22 -39.91
C ALA A 509 -19.14 6.80 -39.92
N LEU A 510 -19.64 5.91 -39.05
CA LEU A 510 -19.18 4.53 -38.99
C LEU A 510 -19.58 3.74 -40.24
N THR A 511 -20.79 3.94 -40.76
CA THR A 511 -21.23 3.30 -42.01
C THR A 511 -20.34 3.71 -43.17
N ASN A 512 -20.05 5.01 -43.31
CA ASN A 512 -19.15 5.52 -44.33
C ASN A 512 -17.72 4.96 -44.17
N ALA A 513 -17.23 4.85 -42.93
CA ALA A 513 -15.91 4.30 -42.65
C ALA A 513 -15.81 2.82 -43.08
N ILE A 514 -16.83 2.02 -42.78
CA ILE A 514 -16.91 0.61 -43.18
C ILE A 514 -16.97 0.47 -44.71
N ASP A 515 -17.72 1.33 -45.40
CA ASP A 515 -17.79 1.34 -46.86
C ASP A 515 -16.42 1.69 -47.49
N ILE A 516 -15.64 2.56 -46.83
CA ILE A 516 -14.29 2.94 -47.27
C ILE A 516 -13.28 1.82 -47.05
N THR A 517 -13.28 1.18 -45.87
CA THR A 517 -12.31 0.13 -45.52
C THR A 517 -12.65 -1.23 -46.12
N GLY A 518 -13.94 -1.48 -46.40
CA GLY A 518 -14.45 -2.78 -46.81
C GLY A 518 -14.56 -3.79 -45.66
N SER A 519 -14.49 -3.33 -44.41
CA SER A 519 -14.61 -4.14 -43.20
C SER A 519 -16.03 -4.73 -43.05
N LYS A 520 -16.18 -5.74 -42.18
CA LYS A 520 -17.47 -6.45 -42.00
C LYS A 520 -17.98 -6.33 -40.57
N ILE A 521 -18.74 -5.27 -40.30
CA ILE A 521 -19.47 -5.07 -39.05
C ILE A 521 -20.98 -5.14 -39.35
N ASP A 522 -21.76 -5.82 -38.49
CA ASP A 522 -23.21 -6.01 -38.70
C ASP A 522 -23.94 -4.65 -38.69
N THR A 523 -24.66 -4.35 -39.77
CA THR A 523 -25.44 -3.11 -39.91
C THR A 523 -26.51 -2.95 -38.84
N ASN A 524 -27.08 -4.04 -38.31
CA ASN A 524 -28.03 -4.00 -37.20
C ASN A 524 -27.35 -3.54 -35.91
N ALA A 525 -26.11 -3.98 -35.66
CA ALA A 525 -25.34 -3.54 -34.51
C ALA A 525 -25.04 -2.03 -34.58
N ILE A 526 -24.69 -1.52 -35.78
CA ILE A 526 -24.51 -0.08 -36.02
C ILE A 526 -25.81 0.69 -35.79
N ASN A 527 -26.93 0.19 -36.31
CA ASN A 527 -28.23 0.82 -36.16
C ASN A 527 -28.71 0.90 -34.71
N ALA A 528 -28.26 -0.03 -33.85
CA ALA A 528 -28.58 -0.07 -32.42
C ALA A 528 -27.83 0.98 -31.58
N LEU A 529 -26.75 1.58 -32.10
CA LEU A 529 -26.03 2.67 -31.43
C LEU A 529 -26.90 3.93 -31.30
N SER A 530 -26.44 4.94 -30.56
CA SER A 530 -27.03 6.28 -30.50
C SER A 530 -26.17 7.32 -31.23
N ASN A 531 -26.73 8.47 -31.56
CA ASN A 531 -26.00 9.59 -32.19
C ASN A 531 -25.60 10.63 -31.13
N ASP A 532 -24.77 10.16 -30.19
CA ASP A 532 -24.29 10.92 -29.04
C ASP A 532 -22.96 10.30 -28.55
N LEU A 533 -22.46 10.80 -27.43
CA LEU A 533 -21.22 10.31 -26.82
C LEU A 533 -21.28 8.82 -26.46
N LYS A 534 -22.43 8.34 -25.97
CA LYS A 534 -22.63 6.92 -25.64
C LYS A 534 -22.45 6.06 -26.88
N GLY A 535 -23.15 6.40 -27.97
CA GLY A 535 -23.05 5.66 -29.21
C GLY A 535 -21.65 5.73 -29.82
N TRP A 536 -20.95 6.86 -29.68
CA TRP A 536 -19.57 7.03 -30.14
C TRP A 536 -18.61 6.09 -29.39
N ALA A 537 -18.72 5.99 -28.07
CA ALA A 537 -17.87 5.11 -27.30
C ALA A 537 -18.21 3.63 -27.58
N GLN A 538 -19.51 3.29 -27.63
CA GLN A 538 -19.99 1.96 -27.98
C GLN A 538 -19.59 1.53 -29.41
N ALA A 539 -19.47 2.46 -30.35
CA ALA A 539 -18.97 2.19 -31.70
C ALA A 539 -17.53 1.66 -31.69
N HIS A 540 -16.63 2.22 -30.87
CA HIS A 540 -15.25 1.76 -30.78
C HIS A 540 -15.17 0.36 -30.16
N ASN A 541 -15.92 0.14 -29.08
CA ASN A 541 -16.10 -1.18 -28.48
C ASN A 541 -16.58 -2.23 -29.50
N LEU A 542 -17.59 -1.87 -30.31
CA LEU A 542 -18.11 -2.72 -31.38
C LEU A 542 -17.05 -3.03 -32.45
N ILE A 543 -16.26 -2.03 -32.86
CA ILE A 543 -15.18 -2.22 -33.84
C ILE A 543 -14.16 -3.23 -33.32
N VAL A 544 -13.61 -3.03 -32.11
CA VAL A 544 -12.59 -3.93 -31.56
C VAL A 544 -13.14 -5.33 -31.35
N SER A 545 -14.31 -5.45 -30.73
CA SER A 545 -14.93 -6.75 -30.45
C SER A 545 -15.27 -7.55 -31.72
N THR A 546 -15.54 -6.86 -32.84
CA THR A 546 -15.87 -7.51 -34.11
C THR A 546 -14.63 -7.87 -34.92
N LEU A 547 -13.66 -6.96 -35.00
CA LEU A 547 -12.50 -7.10 -35.89
C LEU A 547 -11.31 -7.79 -35.21
N ALA A 548 -11.21 -7.72 -33.88
CA ALA A 548 -10.16 -8.34 -33.07
C ALA A 548 -10.73 -9.13 -31.86
N PRO A 549 -11.62 -10.12 -32.06
CA PRO A 549 -12.35 -10.81 -30.98
C PRO A 549 -11.48 -11.65 -30.02
N LYS A 550 -10.18 -11.80 -30.32
CA LYS A 550 -9.22 -12.55 -29.49
C LYS A 550 -8.34 -11.62 -28.64
N THR A 551 -8.45 -10.32 -28.84
CA THR A 551 -7.60 -9.30 -28.22
C THR A 551 -8.39 -8.62 -27.12
N SER A 552 -7.82 -8.57 -25.93
CA SER A 552 -8.44 -7.81 -24.83
C SER A 552 -8.26 -6.31 -25.08
N PHE A 553 -9.21 -5.47 -24.67
CA PHE A 553 -9.07 -4.04 -24.88
C PHE A 553 -9.61 -3.19 -23.73
N GLY A 554 -9.09 -1.97 -23.63
CA GLY A 554 -9.45 -1.06 -22.55
C GLY A 554 -9.36 0.41 -22.92
N TRP A 555 -10.10 1.27 -22.21
CA TRP A 555 -10.07 2.72 -22.44
C TRP A 555 -9.04 3.41 -21.56
N SER A 556 -8.34 4.38 -22.13
CA SER A 556 -7.40 5.21 -21.38
C SER A 556 -8.12 6.27 -20.54
N LEU A 557 -7.74 6.39 -19.28
CA LEU A 557 -8.09 7.50 -18.39
C LEU A 557 -6.82 8.10 -17.79
N SER A 558 -6.82 9.41 -17.58
CA SER A 558 -5.68 10.12 -17.01
C SER A 558 -5.87 10.38 -15.52
N ILE A 559 -4.83 10.12 -14.71
CA ILE A 559 -4.78 10.62 -13.33
C ILE A 559 -4.70 12.16 -13.38
N GLY A 560 -5.76 12.81 -12.90
CA GLY A 560 -5.89 14.27 -12.88
C GLY A 560 -5.18 14.93 -11.70
N ASP A 561 -5.32 16.26 -11.62
CA ASP A 561 -4.64 17.09 -10.62
C ASP A 561 -5.12 16.85 -9.19
N PHE A 562 -6.29 16.23 -9.01
CA PHE A 562 -6.80 15.82 -7.68
C PHE A 562 -5.76 15.00 -6.90
N ALA A 563 -4.93 14.20 -7.59
CA ALA A 563 -3.93 13.37 -6.95
C ALA A 563 -2.87 14.19 -6.18
N TYR A 564 -2.67 15.47 -6.52
CA TYR A 564 -1.74 16.37 -5.81
C TYR A 564 -2.35 17.03 -4.58
N ALA A 565 -3.67 17.01 -4.44
CA ALA A 565 -4.38 17.57 -3.30
C ALA A 565 -4.26 16.68 -2.05
N THR A 566 -4.57 17.27 -0.89
CA THR A 566 -4.71 16.52 0.36
C THR A 566 -6.14 16.01 0.46
N HIS A 567 -6.29 14.73 0.80
CA HIS A 567 -7.58 14.08 1.02
C HIS A 567 -7.59 13.46 2.41
N SER A 568 -8.71 13.61 3.11
CA SER A 568 -8.90 13.05 4.45
C SER A 568 -8.96 11.53 4.43
N GLY A 569 -9.61 10.95 3.41
CA GLY A 569 -9.78 9.51 3.22
C GLY A 569 -10.51 9.18 1.92
N ARG A 570 -11.14 8.01 1.85
CA ARG A 570 -11.70 7.46 0.61
C ARG A 570 -12.81 8.34 0.03
N GLN A 571 -13.73 8.79 0.88
CA GLN A 571 -14.84 9.66 0.44
C GLN A 571 -14.35 10.97 -0.18
N SER A 572 -13.30 11.59 0.37
CA SER A 572 -12.74 12.83 -0.18
C SER A 572 -12.15 12.65 -1.59
N VAL A 573 -11.56 11.49 -1.90
CA VAL A 573 -11.10 11.15 -3.27
C VAL A 573 -12.30 10.90 -4.19
N TRP A 574 -13.34 10.24 -3.68
CA TRP A 574 -14.57 9.98 -4.43
C TRP A 574 -15.25 11.27 -4.88
N ASP A 575 -15.43 12.18 -3.94
CA ASP A 575 -16.10 13.47 -4.17
C ASP A 575 -15.30 14.37 -5.11
N ALA A 576 -13.97 14.30 -5.03
CA ALA A 576 -13.10 15.13 -5.85
C ALA A 576 -12.88 14.61 -7.27
N ALA A 577 -12.98 13.30 -7.53
CA ALA A 577 -12.58 12.72 -8.81
C ALA A 577 -13.36 11.47 -9.25
N SER A 578 -13.47 10.46 -8.38
CA SER A 578 -13.95 9.14 -8.80
C SER A 578 -15.44 9.16 -9.20
N ASN A 579 -16.27 9.96 -8.52
CA ASN A 579 -17.70 10.05 -8.82
C ASN A 579 -17.98 10.55 -10.25
N TYR A 580 -17.20 11.51 -10.76
CA TYR A 580 -17.35 12.07 -12.10
C TYR A 580 -16.95 11.06 -13.16
N THR A 581 -15.88 10.30 -12.89
CA THR A 581 -15.44 9.23 -13.77
C THR A 581 -16.46 8.10 -13.80
N ALA A 582 -16.93 7.65 -12.62
CA ALA A 582 -17.94 6.60 -12.49
C ALA A 582 -19.24 6.97 -13.21
N ASP A 583 -19.75 8.19 -13.01
CA ASP A 583 -20.97 8.70 -13.68
C ASP A 583 -20.85 8.69 -15.20
N VAL A 584 -19.71 9.13 -15.75
CA VAL A 584 -19.49 9.08 -17.21
C VAL A 584 -19.42 7.64 -17.69
N LEU A 585 -18.64 6.77 -17.05
CA LEU A 585 -18.49 5.38 -17.48
C LEU A 585 -19.82 4.60 -17.40
N ASP A 586 -20.64 4.86 -16.38
CA ASP A 586 -21.98 4.29 -16.24
C ASP A 586 -22.87 4.67 -17.42
N LYS A 587 -22.95 5.97 -17.74
CA LYS A 587 -23.76 6.50 -18.85
C LYS A 587 -23.34 5.97 -20.21
N LEU A 588 -22.05 5.74 -20.42
CA LEU A 588 -21.53 5.19 -21.68
C LEU A 588 -21.80 3.69 -21.83
N GLU A 589 -22.01 2.97 -20.73
CA GLU A 589 -22.23 1.51 -20.69
C GLU A 589 -21.14 0.70 -21.41
N ILE A 590 -19.90 1.24 -21.50
CA ILE A 590 -18.79 0.60 -22.22
C ILE A 590 -18.15 -0.57 -21.45
N TYR A 591 -18.50 -0.72 -20.16
CA TYR A 591 -18.06 -1.79 -19.27
C TYR A 591 -19.24 -2.65 -18.75
N LYS A 592 -20.45 -2.45 -19.29
CA LYS A 592 -21.66 -3.11 -18.79
C LYS A 592 -21.53 -4.63 -18.88
N ALA A 593 -21.74 -5.33 -17.76
CA ALA A 593 -21.41 -6.75 -17.61
C ALA A 593 -22.13 -7.69 -18.61
N ASP A 594 -23.37 -7.36 -18.99
CA ASP A 594 -24.19 -8.13 -19.94
C ASP A 594 -23.91 -7.77 -21.43
N SER A 595 -23.05 -6.77 -21.68
CA SER A 595 -22.66 -6.39 -23.03
C SER A 595 -21.60 -7.32 -23.60
N THR A 596 -21.89 -7.89 -24.77
CA THR A 596 -20.94 -8.75 -25.53
C THR A 596 -19.78 -7.98 -26.16
N THR A 597 -19.85 -6.64 -26.18
CA THR A 597 -18.80 -5.77 -26.70
C THR A 597 -18.20 -4.90 -25.59
N LYS A 598 -18.30 -5.30 -24.33
CA LYS A 598 -17.69 -4.54 -23.22
C LYS A 598 -16.16 -4.53 -23.35
N ALA A 599 -15.54 -3.48 -22.86
CA ALA A 599 -14.09 -3.46 -22.67
C ALA A 599 -13.69 -4.35 -21.48
N ASP A 600 -12.46 -4.83 -21.48
CA ASP A 600 -11.94 -5.84 -20.55
C ASP A 600 -11.16 -5.24 -19.38
N PHE A 601 -10.59 -4.06 -19.56
CA PHE A 601 -9.83 -3.35 -18.53
C PHE A 601 -9.90 -1.83 -18.69
N VAL A 602 -9.50 -1.10 -17.65
CA VAL A 602 -9.25 0.35 -17.69
C VAL A 602 -7.75 0.60 -17.81
N ALA A 603 -7.31 1.40 -18.77
CA ALA A 603 -5.91 1.81 -18.91
C ALA A 603 -5.68 3.15 -18.22
N ILE A 604 -4.95 3.17 -17.11
CA ILE A 604 -4.67 4.38 -16.34
C ILE A 604 -3.31 4.93 -16.73
N THR A 605 -3.24 6.23 -17.00
CA THR A 605 -2.00 6.93 -17.33
C THR A 605 -1.72 8.04 -16.33
N LYS A 606 -0.45 8.40 -16.16
CA LYS A 606 -0.01 9.59 -15.42
C LYS A 606 0.85 10.44 -16.33
N SER A 607 0.44 11.67 -16.59
CA SER A 607 1.17 12.60 -17.46
C SER A 607 2.59 12.83 -16.96
N SER A 608 3.58 12.70 -17.84
CA SER A 608 4.98 13.04 -17.52
C SER A 608 5.24 14.55 -17.49
N ALA A 609 4.26 15.36 -17.89
CA ALA A 609 4.36 16.82 -17.89
C ALA A 609 4.13 17.43 -16.49
N THR A 610 3.46 16.70 -15.59
CA THR A 610 3.27 17.09 -14.20
C THR A 610 4.37 16.50 -13.31
N GLU A 611 4.55 17.03 -12.09
CA GLU A 611 5.61 16.61 -11.17
C GLU A 611 5.48 15.12 -10.75
N ALA A 612 6.53 14.51 -10.20
CA ALA A 612 6.39 13.15 -9.65
C ALA A 612 5.41 13.17 -8.46
N LEU A 613 4.58 12.13 -8.32
CA LEU A 613 3.70 12.02 -7.15
C LEU A 613 4.51 11.56 -5.94
N SER A 614 4.24 12.16 -4.78
CA SER A 614 4.72 11.66 -3.48
C SER A 614 4.06 10.33 -3.11
N LYS A 615 4.52 9.68 -2.04
CA LYS A 615 3.90 8.43 -1.53
C LYS A 615 2.42 8.61 -1.16
N ASP A 616 2.06 9.75 -0.56
CA ASP A 616 0.69 10.08 -0.18
C ASP A 616 -0.17 10.37 -1.40
N GLN A 617 0.38 11.10 -2.38
CA GLN A 617 -0.32 11.40 -3.63
C GLN A 617 -0.54 10.13 -4.47
N TRP A 618 0.39 9.17 -4.44
CA TRP A 618 0.19 7.86 -5.03
C TRP A 618 -0.90 7.05 -4.33
N HIS A 619 -1.06 7.18 -3.02
CA HIS A 619 -2.19 6.56 -2.32
C HIS A 619 -3.52 7.13 -2.83
N ASN A 620 -3.63 8.44 -3.01
CA ASN A 620 -4.84 9.07 -3.57
C ASN A 620 -5.10 8.61 -5.01
N ALA A 621 -4.06 8.54 -5.84
CA ALA A 621 -4.17 8.06 -7.21
C ALA A 621 -4.62 6.60 -7.29
N LEU A 622 -4.05 5.72 -6.46
CA LEU A 622 -4.44 4.31 -6.41
C LEU A 622 -5.83 4.10 -5.79
N GLU A 623 -6.25 4.96 -4.85
CA GLU A 623 -7.63 4.96 -4.33
C GLU A 623 -8.62 5.36 -5.43
N TYR A 624 -8.31 6.37 -6.26
CA TYR A 624 -9.12 6.70 -7.43
C TYR A 624 -9.24 5.52 -8.40
N VAL A 625 -8.12 4.87 -8.74
CA VAL A 625 -8.13 3.67 -9.60
C VAL A 625 -9.03 2.60 -8.99
N LYS A 626 -8.87 2.32 -7.69
CA LYS A 626 -9.67 1.34 -6.97
C LYS A 626 -11.15 1.67 -6.99
N GLN A 627 -11.54 2.90 -6.69
CA GLN A 627 -12.94 3.32 -6.63
C GLN A 627 -13.63 3.26 -7.99
N VAL A 628 -12.96 3.71 -9.05
CA VAL A 628 -13.50 3.65 -10.42
C VAL A 628 -13.67 2.19 -10.86
N THR A 629 -12.66 1.35 -10.63
CA THR A 629 -12.69 -0.07 -11.01
C THR A 629 -13.65 -0.89 -10.16
N ASP A 630 -13.79 -0.60 -8.86
CA ASP A 630 -14.79 -1.21 -7.98
C ASP A 630 -16.22 -0.83 -8.38
N PHE A 631 -16.42 0.36 -8.95
CA PHE A 631 -17.70 0.81 -9.48
C PHE A 631 -18.06 0.05 -10.77
N VAL A 632 -17.17 0.05 -11.77
CA VAL A 632 -17.44 -0.60 -13.07
C VAL A 632 -17.20 -2.11 -13.08
N LYS A 633 -16.64 -2.68 -12.01
CA LYS A 633 -16.29 -4.11 -11.85
C LYS A 633 -15.30 -4.64 -12.90
N ILE A 634 -14.29 -3.84 -13.23
CA ILE A 634 -13.30 -4.14 -14.29
C ILE A 634 -11.89 -3.84 -13.79
N PRO A 635 -10.89 -4.70 -14.05
CA PRO A 635 -9.51 -4.47 -13.60
C PRO A 635 -8.83 -3.32 -14.33
N ALA A 636 -7.73 -2.81 -13.78
CA ALA A 636 -6.94 -1.73 -14.35
C ALA A 636 -5.50 -2.13 -14.73
N MET A 637 -4.96 -1.46 -15.73
CA MET A 637 -3.53 -1.48 -16.07
C MET A 637 -2.98 -0.07 -15.94
N LEU A 638 -1.83 0.10 -15.29
CA LEU A 638 -1.08 1.35 -15.36
C LEU A 638 -0.16 1.30 -16.58
N THR A 639 -0.34 2.21 -17.54
CA THR A 639 0.37 2.18 -18.81
C THR A 639 0.98 3.52 -19.15
N ASN A 640 2.03 3.50 -19.98
CA ASN A 640 2.82 4.67 -20.34
C ASN A 640 3.34 5.44 -19.10
N MET A 641 3.77 4.69 -18.08
CA MET A 641 4.20 5.27 -16.81
C MET A 641 5.63 5.79 -16.94
N SER A 642 5.82 7.09 -16.71
CA SER A 642 7.16 7.71 -16.75
C SER A 642 8.12 7.03 -15.80
N THR A 643 9.09 6.30 -16.34
CA THR A 643 10.09 5.52 -15.60
C THR A 643 10.80 6.37 -14.56
N ALA A 644 11.16 7.61 -14.94
CA ALA A 644 11.84 8.56 -14.07
C ALA A 644 10.99 9.04 -12.88
N GLN A 645 9.67 9.00 -12.99
CA GLN A 645 8.75 9.49 -11.96
C GLN A 645 8.11 8.37 -11.13
N THR A 646 8.01 7.16 -11.67
CA THR A 646 7.14 6.12 -11.11
C THR A 646 7.88 4.86 -10.67
N ALA A 647 9.01 4.52 -11.30
CA ALA A 647 9.75 3.30 -10.97
C ALA A 647 10.21 3.29 -9.51
N GLY A 648 10.66 4.42 -8.97
CA GLY A 648 11.07 4.53 -7.56
C GLY A 648 9.95 4.23 -6.55
N TYR A 649 8.69 4.52 -6.89
CA TYR A 649 7.54 4.20 -6.03
C TYR A 649 7.14 2.73 -6.16
N PHE A 650 6.91 2.24 -7.40
CA PHE A 650 6.38 0.89 -7.60
C PHE A 650 7.43 -0.19 -7.37
N MET A 651 8.67 0.02 -7.80
CA MET A 651 9.74 -0.97 -7.73
C MET A 651 10.61 -0.83 -6.47
N GLY A 652 10.61 0.35 -5.81
CA GLY A 652 11.45 0.61 -4.64
C GLY A 652 12.95 0.43 -4.90
N ASN A 653 13.80 0.59 -3.88
CA ASN A 653 15.21 0.20 -3.99
C ASN A 653 15.44 -1.28 -3.64
N THR A 654 14.49 -1.87 -2.90
CA THR A 654 14.53 -3.26 -2.44
C THR A 654 13.16 -3.92 -2.69
N THR A 655 13.12 -5.25 -2.67
CA THR A 655 11.87 -6.02 -2.81
C THR A 655 10.86 -5.71 -1.71
N GLY A 656 11.30 -5.41 -0.49
CA GLY A 656 10.43 -4.99 0.61
C GLY A 656 9.84 -3.58 0.48
N GLU A 657 10.42 -2.72 -0.36
CA GLU A 657 9.92 -1.36 -0.62
C GLU A 657 8.88 -1.29 -1.75
N GLN A 658 8.76 -2.36 -2.55
CA GLN A 658 7.87 -2.44 -3.70
C GLN A 658 6.41 -2.17 -3.34
N GLN A 659 5.71 -1.44 -4.21
CA GLN A 659 4.28 -1.13 -4.06
C GLN A 659 3.40 -1.94 -5.03
N ILE A 660 3.94 -3.03 -5.59
CA ILE A 660 3.25 -3.91 -6.54
C ILE A 660 2.03 -4.60 -5.91
N ARG A 661 2.17 -5.16 -4.71
CA ARG A 661 1.03 -5.74 -3.96
C ARG A 661 -0.07 -4.70 -3.71
N LYS A 662 0.31 -3.46 -3.35
CA LYS A 662 -0.64 -2.37 -3.13
C LYS A 662 -1.36 -1.98 -4.42
N ALA A 663 -0.66 -1.94 -5.56
CA ALA A 663 -1.29 -1.75 -6.86
C ALA A 663 -2.29 -2.87 -7.17
N ALA A 664 -1.94 -4.14 -6.90
CA ALA A 664 -2.84 -5.28 -7.06
C ALA A 664 -4.11 -5.19 -6.19
N TYR A 665 -3.97 -4.72 -4.94
CA TYR A 665 -5.11 -4.42 -4.08
C TYR A 665 -6.00 -3.29 -4.62
N SER A 666 -5.41 -2.32 -5.31
CA SER A 666 -6.10 -1.25 -6.05
C SER A 666 -6.57 -1.68 -7.45
N ASN A 667 -6.88 -2.97 -7.62
CA ASN A 667 -7.39 -3.60 -8.83
C ASN A 667 -6.47 -3.49 -10.07
N VAL A 668 -5.17 -3.26 -9.88
CA VAL A 668 -4.21 -3.21 -10.99
C VAL A 668 -3.66 -4.61 -11.27
N PHE A 669 -3.67 -5.06 -12.54
CA PHE A 669 -3.05 -6.34 -12.93
C PHE A 669 -1.67 -6.19 -13.60
N ALA A 670 -1.36 -4.99 -14.12
CA ALA A 670 -0.11 -4.72 -14.81
C ALA A 670 0.37 -3.27 -14.69
N ILE A 671 1.70 -3.08 -14.72
CA ILE A 671 2.39 -1.79 -14.85
C ILE A 671 3.35 -1.84 -16.04
N VAL A 672 3.17 -0.91 -16.98
CA VAL A 672 4.02 -0.74 -18.16
C VAL A 672 4.71 0.63 -18.13
N PHE A 673 6.04 0.61 -18.01
CA PHE A 673 6.88 1.80 -18.01
C PHE A 673 7.22 2.27 -19.42
N ASP A 674 7.45 3.58 -19.58
CA ASP A 674 7.67 4.23 -20.88
C ASP A 674 9.09 4.03 -21.47
N LYS A 675 10.08 3.68 -20.64
CA LYS A 675 11.50 3.62 -21.01
C LYS A 675 12.24 2.53 -20.25
N ASP A 676 13.31 2.05 -20.87
CA ASP A 676 14.28 1.20 -20.20
C ASP A 676 15.31 2.03 -19.43
N THR A 677 15.72 1.53 -18.27
CA THR A 677 16.93 1.98 -17.57
C THR A 677 17.61 0.75 -16.96
N THR A 678 18.93 0.76 -16.80
CA THR A 678 19.65 -0.38 -16.18
C THR A 678 19.09 -0.72 -14.80
N ASN A 679 18.69 0.29 -14.03
CA ASN A 679 18.09 0.09 -12.71
C ASN A 679 16.71 -0.59 -12.81
N LEU A 680 15.83 -0.08 -13.67
CA LEU A 680 14.50 -0.68 -13.87
C LEU A 680 14.61 -2.12 -14.38
N THR A 681 15.50 -2.40 -15.34
CA THR A 681 15.72 -3.76 -15.85
C THR A 681 16.13 -4.70 -14.71
N THR A 682 17.07 -4.29 -13.86
CA THR A 682 17.50 -5.08 -12.69
C THR A 682 16.34 -5.30 -11.70
N GLN A 683 15.53 -4.27 -11.44
CA GLN A 683 14.36 -4.38 -10.56
C GLN A 683 13.30 -5.32 -11.12
N ILE A 684 13.05 -5.30 -12.44
CA ILE A 684 12.12 -6.20 -13.11
C ILE A 684 12.63 -7.64 -13.05
N GLU A 685 13.93 -7.86 -13.26
CA GLU A 685 14.57 -9.19 -13.14
C GLU A 685 14.42 -9.74 -11.71
N GLN A 686 14.73 -8.94 -10.69
CA GLN A 686 14.52 -9.31 -9.28
C GLN A 686 13.06 -9.63 -8.97
N TYR A 687 12.11 -8.87 -9.55
CA TYR A 687 10.68 -9.15 -9.40
C TYR A 687 10.27 -10.48 -10.03
N GLN A 688 10.93 -10.95 -11.09
CA GLN A 688 10.60 -12.23 -11.71
C GLN A 688 10.82 -13.43 -10.77
N ASP A 689 11.72 -13.30 -9.79
CA ASP A 689 12.05 -14.37 -8.83
C ASP A 689 10.94 -14.58 -7.78
N ALA A 690 10.11 -13.56 -7.52
CA ALA A 690 9.07 -13.58 -6.50
C ALA A 690 7.85 -12.75 -6.94
N LYS A 691 7.11 -13.28 -7.92
CA LYS A 691 5.95 -12.59 -8.51
C LYS A 691 4.77 -12.54 -7.54
N VAL A 692 4.00 -11.46 -7.63
CA VAL A 692 2.73 -11.33 -6.90
C VAL A 692 1.65 -12.12 -7.65
N PRO A 693 1.03 -13.14 -7.05
CA PRO A 693 -0.10 -13.84 -7.67
C PRO A 693 -1.35 -12.95 -7.65
N LEU A 694 -2.18 -13.04 -8.69
CA LEU A 694 -3.40 -12.24 -8.85
C LEU A 694 -4.67 -13.04 -8.54
N TYR A 695 -4.67 -14.31 -8.92
CA TYR A 695 -5.76 -15.27 -8.76
C TYR A 695 -5.23 -16.70 -8.85
N TYR A 696 -5.97 -17.64 -8.25
CA TYR A 696 -5.59 -19.05 -8.19
C TYR A 696 -5.74 -19.71 -9.56
N VAL A 697 -4.73 -20.49 -9.97
CA VAL A 697 -4.79 -21.32 -11.20
C VAL A 697 -4.42 -22.77 -10.86
N GLY A 698 -5.42 -23.63 -10.74
CA GLY A 698 -5.25 -25.05 -10.46
C GLY A 698 -6.55 -25.83 -10.69
N GLU A 699 -6.52 -27.15 -10.47
CA GLU A 699 -7.77 -27.94 -10.42
C GLU A 699 -8.73 -27.29 -9.42
N GLU A 700 -10.01 -27.16 -9.80
CA GLU A 700 -11.04 -26.49 -9.00
C GLU A 700 -10.98 -26.95 -7.54
N LEU A 701 -11.10 -25.98 -6.65
CA LEU A 701 -11.20 -26.21 -5.20
C LEU A 701 -12.51 -26.90 -4.80
N GLU A 702 -13.45 -27.01 -5.75
CA GLU A 702 -14.75 -27.60 -5.53
C GLU A 702 -14.79 -29.12 -5.75
N LYS A 703 -15.30 -29.82 -4.73
CA LYS A 703 -15.99 -31.12 -4.78
C LYS A 703 -15.15 -32.38 -5.01
N GLY A 704 -13.86 -32.34 -4.69
CA GLY A 704 -13.17 -33.55 -4.24
C GLY A 704 -13.88 -34.16 -3.02
N SER A 705 -13.84 -35.48 -2.87
CA SER A 705 -14.27 -36.12 -1.62
C SER A 705 -13.39 -35.64 -0.46
N LEU A 706 -13.99 -35.12 0.62
CA LEU A 706 -13.26 -34.62 1.79
C LEU A 706 -12.23 -35.64 2.30
N THR A 707 -12.61 -36.91 2.35
CA THR A 707 -11.72 -38.01 2.75
C THR A 707 -11.76 -39.15 1.74
N ARG A 708 -10.79 -40.07 1.83
CA ARG A 708 -10.85 -41.34 1.08
C ARG A 708 -11.99 -42.28 1.51
N ILE A 709 -12.71 -41.98 2.60
CA ILE A 709 -13.77 -42.82 3.16
C ILE A 709 -15.14 -42.31 2.71
N GLU A 710 -15.73 -42.96 1.70
CA GLU A 710 -17.03 -42.57 1.13
C GLU A 710 -18.15 -42.48 2.18
N ALA A 711 -18.17 -43.43 3.13
CA ALA A 711 -19.15 -43.44 4.21
C ALA A 711 -19.08 -42.19 5.08
N LEU A 712 -17.86 -41.74 5.43
CA LEU A 712 -17.65 -40.51 6.21
C LEU A 712 -18.16 -39.29 5.44
N ASN A 713 -17.78 -39.16 4.17
CA ASN A 713 -18.17 -38.01 3.35
C ASN A 713 -19.70 -37.92 3.23
N LYS A 714 -20.37 -39.06 3.03
CA LYS A 714 -21.83 -39.13 2.98
C LYS A 714 -22.47 -38.79 4.32
N GLU A 715 -21.92 -39.26 5.43
CA GLU A 715 -22.42 -38.94 6.77
C GLU A 715 -22.28 -37.45 7.09
N LEU A 716 -21.16 -36.83 6.73
CA LEU A 716 -20.95 -35.38 6.91
C LEU A 716 -21.86 -34.56 6.00
N ALA A 717 -22.02 -34.92 4.73
CA ALA A 717 -22.95 -34.24 3.82
C ALA A 717 -24.42 -34.33 4.32
N ASN A 718 -24.83 -35.50 4.82
CA ASN A 718 -26.18 -35.69 5.38
C ASN A 718 -26.40 -34.98 6.72
N ALA A 719 -25.34 -34.53 7.39
CA ALA A 719 -25.43 -33.81 8.66
C ALA A 719 -25.81 -32.33 8.47
N ALA A 720 -25.86 -31.80 7.25
CA ALA A 720 -26.10 -30.38 6.99
C ALA A 720 -27.32 -29.81 7.72
N ASP A 721 -28.49 -30.42 7.54
CA ASP A 721 -29.74 -29.93 8.14
C ASP A 721 -29.70 -29.95 9.68
N VAL A 722 -29.17 -31.02 10.29
CA VAL A 722 -29.08 -31.13 11.75
C VAL A 722 -28.03 -30.19 12.33
N MET A 723 -26.91 -29.99 11.62
CA MET A 723 -25.87 -29.07 12.08
C MET A 723 -26.35 -27.62 12.00
N ASP A 724 -26.94 -27.22 10.88
CA ASP A 724 -27.43 -25.84 10.69
C ASP A 724 -28.59 -25.49 11.62
N ASN A 725 -29.49 -26.44 11.91
CA ASN A 725 -30.71 -26.17 12.67
C ASN A 725 -30.68 -26.60 14.15
N GLU A 726 -29.66 -27.35 14.59
CA GLU A 726 -29.59 -27.82 15.98
C GLU A 726 -28.24 -27.61 16.67
N ALA A 727 -27.15 -27.41 15.92
CA ALA A 727 -25.82 -27.12 16.48
C ALA A 727 -25.41 -25.67 16.27
N PHE A 728 -25.54 -25.14 15.05
CA PHE A 728 -25.11 -23.79 14.70
C PHE A 728 -26.20 -22.77 15.04
N LEU A 729 -26.47 -22.65 16.34
CA LEU A 729 -27.50 -21.78 16.88
C LEU A 729 -26.89 -20.55 17.55
N TYR A 730 -27.61 -19.44 17.46
CA TYR A 730 -27.29 -18.22 18.18
C TYR A 730 -28.43 -17.77 19.08
N GLU A 731 -28.07 -17.03 20.13
CA GLU A 731 -29.03 -16.52 21.10
C GLU A 731 -29.62 -15.18 20.61
N THR A 732 -30.93 -15.13 20.46
CA THR A 732 -31.67 -13.90 20.11
C THR A 732 -31.87 -13.01 21.34
N PRO A 733 -32.26 -11.73 21.16
CA PRO A 733 -32.51 -10.82 22.27
C PRO A 733 -33.65 -11.27 23.19
N GLN A 734 -34.52 -12.16 22.69
CA GLN A 734 -35.63 -12.78 23.43
C GLN A 734 -35.21 -14.09 24.11
N SER A 735 -33.91 -14.37 24.23
CA SER A 735 -33.33 -15.61 24.75
C SER A 735 -33.83 -16.87 24.03
N GLN A 736 -34.09 -16.76 22.72
CA GLN A 736 -34.40 -17.90 21.86
C GLN A 736 -33.13 -18.36 21.16
N TRP A 737 -33.02 -19.66 20.88
CA TRP A 737 -31.95 -20.21 20.06
C TRP A 737 -32.47 -20.46 18.66
N VAL A 738 -31.87 -19.80 17.66
CA VAL A 738 -32.28 -19.91 16.26
C VAL A 738 -31.06 -20.15 15.35
N PRO A 739 -31.23 -20.72 14.15
CA PRO A 739 -30.12 -21.01 13.24
C PRO A 739 -29.28 -19.78 12.89
N SER A 740 -27.95 -19.93 12.90
CA SER A 740 -27.02 -18.88 12.49
C SER A 740 -27.26 -18.49 11.05
N THR A 741 -27.17 -17.18 10.78
CA THR A 741 -27.21 -16.64 9.41
C THR A 741 -25.81 -16.42 8.84
N VAL A 742 -24.77 -16.48 9.68
CA VAL A 742 -23.37 -16.21 9.33
C VAL A 742 -22.58 -17.51 9.08
N TYR A 743 -22.87 -18.54 9.86
CA TYR A 743 -22.13 -19.81 9.88
C TYR A 743 -23.01 -20.94 9.38
N LYS A 744 -22.59 -21.58 8.29
CA LYS A 744 -23.28 -22.70 7.64
C LYS A 744 -22.38 -23.92 7.56
N TRP A 745 -22.99 -25.10 7.63
CA TRP A 745 -22.30 -26.39 7.58
C TRP A 745 -21.57 -26.63 6.27
N ASN A 746 -22.16 -26.24 5.14
CA ASN A 746 -21.52 -26.43 3.84
C ASN A 746 -20.25 -25.57 3.72
N ASP A 747 -20.32 -24.29 4.07
CA ASP A 747 -19.15 -23.40 4.11
C ASP A 747 -18.04 -23.95 5.03
N PHE A 748 -18.42 -24.60 6.15
CA PHE A 748 -17.46 -25.28 7.03
C PHE A 748 -16.82 -26.49 6.34
N LEU A 749 -17.60 -27.32 5.65
CA LEU A 749 -17.08 -28.48 4.93
C LEU A 749 -16.16 -28.07 3.78
N ASP A 750 -16.44 -26.98 3.08
CA ASP A 750 -15.59 -26.44 2.01
C ASP A 750 -14.25 -25.98 2.60
N GLY A 751 -14.27 -25.23 3.71
CA GLY A 751 -13.06 -24.82 4.41
C GLY A 751 -12.28 -25.99 5.00
N LEU A 752 -12.97 -26.99 5.55
CA LEU A 752 -12.35 -28.22 6.07
C LEU A 752 -11.71 -29.03 4.93
N ASN A 753 -12.35 -29.08 3.77
CA ASN A 753 -11.83 -29.75 2.58
C ASN A 753 -10.52 -29.12 2.11
N ALA A 754 -10.47 -27.79 2.01
CA ALA A 754 -9.25 -27.06 1.70
C ALA A 754 -8.14 -27.36 2.73
N MET A 755 -8.45 -27.27 4.02
CA MET A 755 -7.46 -27.45 5.08
C MET A 755 -7.01 -28.90 5.28
N HIS A 756 -7.83 -29.89 4.92
CA HIS A 756 -7.46 -31.31 4.98
C HIS A 756 -6.68 -31.77 3.75
N ASN A 757 -7.20 -31.48 2.55
CA ASN A 757 -6.66 -32.03 1.31
C ASN A 757 -5.46 -31.23 0.78
N ILE A 758 -5.48 -29.91 0.95
CA ILE A 758 -4.41 -29.01 0.51
C ILE A 758 -3.51 -28.69 1.69
N GLY A 759 -4.09 -28.17 2.76
CA GLY A 759 -3.36 -27.70 3.94
C GLY A 759 -2.60 -26.39 3.68
N VAL A 760 -1.87 -25.93 4.69
CA VAL A 760 -1.17 -24.65 4.68
C VAL A 760 0.18 -24.81 5.36
N ALA A 761 1.27 -24.37 4.70
CA ALA A 761 2.65 -24.55 5.18
C ALA A 761 2.98 -26.02 5.52
N GLY A 762 2.45 -26.98 4.76
CA GLY A 762 2.60 -28.41 5.02
C GLY A 762 1.72 -28.98 6.13
N ASN A 763 1.05 -28.14 6.92
CA ASN A 763 0.11 -28.55 7.96
C ASN A 763 -1.27 -28.82 7.36
N LYS A 764 -1.85 -29.97 7.69
CA LYS A 764 -3.18 -30.39 7.23
C LYS A 764 -4.06 -30.66 8.42
N PHE A 765 -5.34 -30.33 8.30
CA PHE A 765 -6.31 -30.69 9.33
C PHE A 765 -6.41 -32.22 9.40
N TRP A 766 -5.95 -32.79 10.49
CA TRP A 766 -5.91 -34.24 10.62
C TRP A 766 -7.31 -34.83 10.82
N LEU A 767 -7.70 -35.78 9.96
CA LEU A 767 -8.95 -36.53 10.05
C LEU A 767 -8.75 -38.05 10.07
N LEU A 768 -7.65 -38.56 9.52
CA LEU A 768 -7.44 -39.98 9.26
C LEU A 768 -6.06 -40.46 9.71
N ASN A 769 -5.98 -41.72 10.10
CA ASN A 769 -4.76 -42.48 10.31
C ASN A 769 -4.79 -43.76 9.45
N ASP A 770 -3.78 -43.95 8.61
CA ASP A 770 -3.69 -45.10 7.71
C ASP A 770 -3.41 -46.43 8.44
N GLU A 771 -3.06 -46.40 9.72
CA GLU A 771 -2.77 -47.58 10.55
C GLU A 771 -4.01 -48.19 11.23
N VAL A 772 -5.19 -47.57 11.09
CA VAL A 772 -6.44 -48.05 11.69
C VAL A 772 -7.53 -48.29 10.64
N ASP A 773 -8.55 -49.06 11.02
CA ASP A 773 -9.69 -49.33 10.15
C ASP A 773 -10.58 -48.10 9.91
N ASP A 774 -11.38 -48.14 8.84
CA ASP A 774 -12.24 -47.03 8.43
C ASP A 774 -13.28 -46.65 9.50
N ALA A 775 -13.78 -47.59 10.32
CA ALA A 775 -14.75 -47.28 11.36
C ALA A 775 -14.12 -46.49 12.52
N THR A 776 -12.89 -46.85 12.89
CA THR A 776 -12.08 -46.08 13.85
C THR A 776 -11.76 -44.68 13.29
N ASN A 777 -11.35 -44.59 12.02
CA ASN A 777 -11.09 -43.32 11.34
C ASN A 777 -12.31 -42.40 11.27
N ILE A 778 -13.50 -42.93 10.97
CA ILE A 778 -14.76 -42.17 11.02
C ILE A 778 -14.96 -41.55 12.41
N THR A 779 -14.62 -42.28 13.47
CA THR A 779 -14.75 -41.79 14.84
C THR A 779 -13.72 -40.70 15.15
N TYR A 780 -12.45 -40.90 14.77
CA TYR A 780 -11.41 -39.87 14.91
C TYR A 780 -11.78 -38.57 14.19
N ALA A 781 -12.20 -38.64 12.93
CA ALA A 781 -12.61 -37.48 12.15
C ALA A 781 -13.74 -36.69 12.82
N LYS A 782 -14.80 -37.37 13.28
CA LYS A 782 -15.93 -36.73 13.95
C LYS A 782 -15.55 -36.11 15.29
N VAL A 783 -14.65 -36.74 16.05
CA VAL A 783 -14.14 -36.19 17.31
C VAL A 783 -13.27 -34.96 17.06
N ALA A 784 -12.43 -34.97 16.04
CA ALA A 784 -11.60 -33.82 15.66
C ALA A 784 -12.48 -32.62 15.23
N ILE A 785 -13.48 -32.88 14.36
CA ILE A 785 -14.47 -31.89 13.93
C ILE A 785 -15.25 -31.34 15.13
N ALA A 786 -15.75 -32.21 16.02
CA ALA A 786 -16.49 -31.80 17.20
C ALA A 786 -15.65 -30.94 18.15
N ALA A 787 -14.36 -31.26 18.33
CA ALA A 787 -13.46 -30.52 19.21
C ALA A 787 -13.26 -29.08 18.71
N PHE A 788 -13.06 -28.90 17.40
CA PHE A 788 -12.96 -27.59 16.77
C PHE A 788 -14.27 -26.80 16.90
N LEU A 789 -15.39 -27.41 16.48
CA LEU A 789 -16.71 -26.75 16.48
C LEU A 789 -17.18 -26.38 17.87
N ALA A 790 -16.81 -27.13 18.91
CA ALA A 790 -17.14 -26.80 20.29
C ALA A 790 -16.58 -25.44 20.71
N GLN A 791 -15.37 -25.09 20.22
CA GLN A 791 -14.75 -23.80 20.45
C GLN A 791 -15.47 -22.72 19.65
N SER A 792 -15.64 -22.93 18.34
CA SER A 792 -16.37 -22.04 17.43
C SER A 792 -17.77 -21.66 17.93
N MET A 793 -18.50 -22.64 18.47
CA MET A 793 -19.82 -22.43 19.04
C MET A 793 -19.81 -21.48 20.23
N GLN A 794 -18.76 -21.54 21.05
CA GLN A 794 -18.61 -20.67 22.22
C GLN A 794 -18.03 -19.30 21.87
N GLU A 795 -17.13 -19.20 20.88
CA GLU A 795 -16.50 -17.93 20.52
C GLU A 795 -17.42 -17.02 19.69
N THR A 796 -18.07 -17.55 18.64
CA THR A 796 -18.68 -16.70 17.60
C THR A 796 -20.08 -17.10 17.18
N ILE A 797 -20.34 -18.39 17.00
CA ILE A 797 -21.63 -18.86 16.43
C ILE A 797 -22.78 -18.46 17.36
N ARG A 798 -22.61 -18.60 18.68
CA ARG A 798 -23.65 -18.21 19.66
C ARG A 798 -24.05 -16.73 19.59
N TYR A 799 -23.20 -15.87 19.03
CA TYR A 799 -23.44 -14.43 18.87
C TYR A 799 -23.86 -14.04 17.45
N ASN A 800 -23.85 -14.99 16.51
CA ASN A 800 -24.10 -14.76 15.09
C ASN A 800 -23.21 -13.65 14.51
N ALA A 801 -21.94 -13.62 14.95
CA ALA A 801 -20.99 -12.57 14.60
C ALA A 801 -19.66 -13.20 14.17
N CYS A 802 -19.20 -12.83 12.98
CA CYS A 802 -17.87 -13.11 12.48
C CYS A 802 -16.83 -12.10 12.99
N ASP A 803 -17.25 -10.85 13.15
CA ASP A 803 -16.44 -9.78 13.74
C ASP A 803 -16.56 -9.78 15.26
N GLU A 804 -15.49 -9.37 15.93
CA GLU A 804 -15.47 -9.19 17.38
C GLU A 804 -16.50 -8.16 17.83
N ASN A 805 -17.25 -8.50 18.87
CA ASN A 805 -18.14 -7.56 19.55
C ASN A 805 -17.35 -6.65 20.49
N ASN A 806 -17.84 -5.42 20.68
CA ASN A 806 -17.30 -4.54 21.71
C ASN A 806 -17.78 -5.01 23.11
N TRP A 807 -16.88 -5.61 23.87
CA TRP A 807 -17.08 -6.06 25.25
C TRP A 807 -16.46 -5.12 26.28
N SER A 808 -15.87 -4.00 25.83
CA SER A 808 -15.13 -3.10 26.69
C SER A 808 -16.07 -2.29 27.58
N GLU A 809 -15.95 -2.45 28.90
CA GLU A 809 -16.74 -1.76 29.91
C GLU A 809 -15.83 -1.25 31.04
N THR A 810 -16.27 -0.19 31.72
CA THR A 810 -15.55 0.39 32.87
C THR A 810 -15.27 -0.63 33.98
N LYS A 811 -16.19 -1.59 34.18
CA LYS A 811 -16.02 -2.70 35.14
C LYS A 811 -14.84 -3.63 34.81
N PHE A 812 -14.36 -3.61 33.57
CA PHE A 812 -13.21 -4.38 33.09
C PHE A 812 -11.98 -3.50 32.81
N GLY A 813 -12.00 -2.23 33.25
CA GLY A 813 -10.86 -1.32 33.15
C GLY A 813 -10.82 -0.44 31.91
N ALA A 814 -11.87 -0.43 31.08
CA ALA A 814 -12.00 0.51 29.97
C ALA A 814 -12.28 1.95 30.45
N PRO A 815 -11.91 2.99 29.69
CA PRO A 815 -12.12 4.40 30.08
C PRO A 815 -13.60 4.81 30.10
N ALA A 816 -14.44 4.12 29.34
CA ALA A 816 -15.90 4.26 29.33
C ALA A 816 -16.57 2.91 29.05
N ASP A 817 -17.90 2.85 29.13
CA ASP A 817 -18.63 1.68 28.63
C ASP A 817 -18.76 1.77 27.11
N TYR A 818 -18.42 0.68 26.42
CA TYR A 818 -18.36 0.53 24.97
C TYR A 818 -17.61 1.67 24.25
N PRO A 819 -16.35 1.96 24.63
CA PRO A 819 -15.53 2.94 23.93
C PRO A 819 -15.35 2.48 22.48
N MET A 820 -15.39 3.42 21.53
CA MET A 820 -15.18 3.11 20.12
C MET A 820 -13.75 2.61 19.85
N SER A 821 -12.78 2.98 20.70
CA SER A 821 -11.39 2.48 20.64
C SER A 821 -11.24 0.98 20.92
N ALA A 822 -12.32 0.28 21.27
CA ALA A 822 -12.34 -1.18 21.36
C ALA A 822 -11.92 -1.88 20.04
N SER A 823 -12.01 -1.20 18.90
CA SER A 823 -11.49 -1.69 17.61
C SER A 823 -9.96 -1.83 17.59
N CYS A 824 -9.26 -1.10 18.46
CA CYS A 824 -7.81 -1.13 18.61
C CYS A 824 -7.34 -2.23 19.56
N GLY A 825 -8.22 -2.67 20.45
CA GLY A 825 -7.91 -3.64 21.50
C GLY A 825 -8.93 -3.63 22.63
N GLN A 826 -9.12 -4.79 23.27
CA GLN A 826 -10.06 -4.95 24.38
C GLN A 826 -9.39 -5.66 25.56
N LEU A 827 -9.89 -5.43 26.79
CA LEU A 827 -9.36 -6.05 28.02
C LEU A 827 -7.85 -5.77 28.25
N GLY A 828 -7.40 -4.56 27.91
CA GLY A 828 -6.00 -4.14 28.05
C GLY A 828 -5.07 -4.61 26.92
N GLN A 829 -5.60 -5.31 25.92
CA GLN A 829 -4.85 -5.72 24.73
C GLN A 829 -4.68 -4.53 23.76
N LYS A 830 -3.66 -4.59 22.91
CA LYS A 830 -3.42 -3.64 21.80
C LYS A 830 -3.10 -4.42 20.54
N TYR A 831 -4.10 -4.58 19.67
CA TYR A 831 -4.02 -5.48 18.53
C TYR A 831 -3.01 -5.03 17.47
N ALA A 832 -2.79 -3.73 17.30
CA ALA A 832 -1.77 -3.19 16.40
C ALA A 832 -0.33 -3.55 16.85
N ASP A 833 -0.12 -3.79 18.14
CA ASP A 833 1.18 -4.17 18.70
C ASP A 833 1.44 -5.68 18.60
N TYR A 834 0.44 -6.47 18.21
CA TYR A 834 0.58 -7.91 18.00
C TYR A 834 1.41 -8.12 16.75
N GLY A 835 2.67 -8.50 16.94
CA GLY A 835 3.61 -8.59 15.83
C GLY A 835 4.85 -7.73 15.98
N VAL A 836 5.03 -7.05 17.11
CA VAL A 836 6.23 -6.27 17.41
C VAL A 836 7.10 -7.02 18.40
N ASN A 837 8.39 -7.14 18.10
CA ASN A 837 9.37 -7.66 19.04
C ASN A 837 9.64 -6.62 20.14
N SER A 838 9.41 -7.01 21.39
CA SER A 838 9.55 -6.11 22.54
C SER A 838 11.00 -5.69 22.85
N SER A 839 11.98 -6.45 22.37
CA SER A 839 13.42 -6.18 22.59
C SER A 839 14.02 -5.30 21.50
N SER A 840 13.66 -5.54 20.23
CA SER A 840 14.18 -4.77 19.09
C SER A 840 13.28 -3.59 18.68
N GLY A 841 12.00 -3.62 19.03
CA GLY A 841 10.99 -2.67 18.56
C GLY A 841 10.61 -2.84 17.09
N LEU A 842 11.09 -3.89 16.42
CA LEU A 842 10.81 -4.17 15.02
C LEU A 842 9.64 -5.14 14.85
N ASP A 843 9.00 -5.07 13.70
CA ASP A 843 7.96 -6.01 13.31
C ASP A 843 8.55 -7.41 13.06
N TYR A 844 7.88 -8.45 13.56
CA TYR A 844 8.15 -9.82 13.14
C TYR A 844 7.89 -9.99 11.63
N ALA A 845 8.55 -10.99 11.04
CA ALA A 845 8.59 -11.16 9.59
C ALA A 845 7.22 -11.28 8.91
N TYR A 846 6.22 -11.85 9.59
CA TYR A 846 4.86 -12.04 9.06
C TYR A 846 3.86 -10.99 9.56
N SER A 847 4.30 -9.93 10.23
CA SER A 847 3.40 -8.87 10.66
C SER A 847 2.92 -8.05 9.48
N CYS A 848 1.60 -7.96 9.29
CA CYS A 848 1.05 -7.02 8.32
C CYS A 848 1.58 -5.60 8.60
N PRO A 849 1.93 -4.80 7.57
CA PRO A 849 2.31 -3.41 7.76
C PRO A 849 1.21 -2.61 8.48
N ARG A 850 1.58 -1.62 9.28
CA ARG A 850 0.60 -0.66 9.81
C ARG A 850 0.07 0.20 8.67
N ASP A 851 -1.25 0.43 8.68
CA ASP A 851 -1.90 1.32 7.72
C ASP A 851 -2.81 2.30 8.46
N ASN A 852 -2.32 3.50 8.69
CA ASN A 852 -3.08 4.59 9.30
C ASN A 852 -4.16 5.13 8.36
N LYS A 853 -4.14 4.76 7.07
CA LYS A 853 -5.16 5.14 6.10
C LYS A 853 -6.27 4.10 5.95
N MET A 854 -6.24 3.03 6.75
CA MET A 854 -7.25 1.97 6.72
C MET A 854 -8.61 2.52 7.18
N GLU A 855 -9.62 2.33 6.32
CA GLU A 855 -11.01 2.67 6.60
C GLU A 855 -11.87 1.42 6.43
N VAL A 856 -12.32 0.86 7.56
CA VAL A 856 -13.04 -0.41 7.60
C VAL A 856 -14.02 -0.47 8.76
N SER A 857 -15.21 -1.02 8.52
CA SER A 857 -16.23 -1.28 9.53
C SER A 857 -16.47 -2.78 9.66
N ALA A 858 -16.77 -3.24 10.88
CA ALA A 858 -17.27 -4.59 11.09
C ALA A 858 -18.63 -4.76 10.43
N LEU A 859 -18.87 -5.94 9.83
CA LEU A 859 -20.14 -6.22 9.13
C LEU A 859 -21.15 -6.93 10.02
N THR A 860 -20.64 -7.74 10.93
CA THR A 860 -21.45 -8.50 11.87
C THR A 860 -21.18 -8.03 13.28
N HIS A 861 -22.18 -8.19 14.14
CA HIS A 861 -22.09 -7.88 15.56
C HIS A 861 -23.28 -8.56 16.25
N ALA A 862 -23.25 -8.58 17.56
CA ALA A 862 -24.32 -9.16 18.34
C ALA A 862 -25.56 -8.27 18.37
N LYS A 863 -26.73 -8.89 18.46
CA LYS A 863 -28.01 -8.22 18.15
C LYS A 863 -28.94 -8.02 19.35
N TRP A 864 -28.47 -8.20 20.59
CA TRP A 864 -29.29 -7.98 21.79
C TRP A 864 -29.80 -6.53 21.90
N TYR A 865 -30.82 -6.31 22.74
CA TYR A 865 -31.40 -4.97 22.89
C TYR A 865 -30.35 -3.97 23.40
N GLY A 866 -30.05 -2.95 22.59
CA GLY A 866 -29.00 -1.96 22.88
C GLY A 866 -27.58 -2.50 22.71
N ALA A 867 -27.39 -3.56 21.93
CA ALA A 867 -26.07 -4.09 21.62
C ALA A 867 -25.15 -3.03 21.03
N PRO A 868 -23.84 -3.08 21.37
CA PRO A 868 -22.84 -2.20 20.78
C PRO A 868 -22.87 -2.24 19.26
N ALA A 869 -22.68 -1.08 18.65
CA ALA A 869 -22.50 -1.00 17.21
C ALA A 869 -21.28 -1.81 16.75
N PRO A 870 -21.26 -2.24 15.48
CA PRO A 870 -20.05 -2.78 14.86
C PRO A 870 -18.87 -1.84 15.07
N VAL A 871 -17.73 -2.42 15.46
CA VAL A 871 -16.46 -1.69 15.61
C VAL A 871 -15.95 -1.20 14.25
N PHE A 872 -15.13 -0.15 14.25
CA PHE A 872 -14.58 0.43 13.02
C PHE A 872 -13.18 1.01 13.23
N ALA A 873 -12.47 1.21 12.13
CA ALA A 873 -11.25 2.00 12.04
C ALA A 873 -11.39 3.02 10.92
N ALA A 874 -10.82 4.20 11.15
CA ALA A 874 -10.79 5.29 10.19
C ALA A 874 -9.55 6.17 10.47
N PRO A 875 -9.01 6.85 9.45
CA PRO A 875 -7.95 7.83 9.64
C PRO A 875 -8.42 9.00 10.49
N ASP A 876 -7.53 9.60 11.28
CA ASP A 876 -7.90 10.76 12.12
C ASP A 876 -8.36 11.93 11.26
N ALA A 877 -7.73 12.13 10.10
CA ALA A 877 -8.11 13.18 9.15
C ALA A 877 -9.58 13.06 8.68
N VAL A 878 -10.12 11.84 8.53
CA VAL A 878 -11.54 11.63 8.17
C VAL A 878 -12.47 12.04 9.30
N LEU A 879 -12.13 11.67 10.53
CA LEU A 879 -12.96 11.94 11.69
C LEU A 879 -12.88 13.42 12.11
N GLU A 880 -11.70 14.05 11.98
CA GLU A 880 -11.47 15.49 12.20
C GLU A 880 -12.27 16.35 11.22
N GLU A 881 -12.23 16.04 9.92
CA GLU A 881 -12.99 16.77 8.89
C GLU A 881 -14.48 16.83 9.22
N ARG A 882 -14.99 15.80 9.91
CA ARG A 882 -16.41 15.68 10.30
C ARG A 882 -16.71 16.12 11.73
N GLY A 883 -15.70 16.64 12.46
CA GLY A 883 -15.86 17.09 13.83
C GLY A 883 -16.18 15.97 14.84
N LEU A 884 -15.76 14.74 14.53
CA LEU A 884 -16.04 13.54 15.34
C LEU A 884 -14.96 13.25 16.40
N LEU A 885 -13.87 14.01 16.42
CA LEU A 885 -12.81 13.90 17.42
C LEU A 885 -12.89 15.01 18.47
N VAL A 886 -12.67 14.64 19.74
CA VAL A 886 -12.54 15.57 20.87
C VAL A 886 -11.17 15.36 21.49
N ASN A 887 -10.28 16.36 21.36
CA ASN A 887 -8.86 16.27 21.76
C ASN A 887 -8.14 15.05 21.14
N GLY A 888 -8.39 14.76 19.85
CA GLY A 888 -7.79 13.62 19.14
C GLY A 888 -8.33 12.25 19.57
N SER A 889 -9.44 12.20 20.33
CA SER A 889 -10.05 10.96 20.80
C SER A 889 -11.47 10.81 20.28
N VAL A 890 -11.84 9.56 19.96
CA VAL A 890 -13.23 9.20 19.68
C VAL A 890 -14.03 9.08 20.97
N GLY A 891 -15.35 8.99 20.85
CA GLY A 891 -16.24 8.81 22.00
C GLY A 891 -16.62 7.35 22.22
N ARG A 892 -17.89 7.07 22.49
CA ARG A 892 -18.38 5.74 22.89
C ARG A 892 -19.74 5.42 22.30
N TRP A 893 -20.12 4.15 22.35
CA TRP A 893 -21.49 3.74 22.16
C TRP A 893 -22.28 3.86 23.47
N THR A 894 -23.50 4.37 23.41
CA THR A 894 -24.46 4.23 24.51
C THR A 894 -25.55 3.24 24.12
N ASN A 895 -25.96 2.38 25.05
CA ASN A 895 -27.14 1.52 24.88
C ASN A 895 -28.46 2.23 25.23
N SER A 896 -28.40 3.53 25.55
CA SER A 896 -29.57 4.34 25.91
C SER A 896 -30.37 4.75 24.68
N GLY A 897 -31.64 5.11 24.90
CA GLY A 897 -32.57 5.50 23.83
C GLY A 897 -33.38 4.32 23.28
N HIS A 898 -34.35 4.63 22.43
CA HIS A 898 -35.19 3.66 21.74
C HIS A 898 -35.42 4.12 20.30
N CYS A 899 -35.26 3.21 19.36
CA CYS A 899 -35.54 3.47 17.95
C CYS A 899 -37.02 3.20 17.68
N ASN A 900 -37.78 4.25 17.35
CA ASN A 900 -39.21 4.12 17.05
C ASN A 900 -39.46 3.30 15.78
N ASP A 901 -38.56 3.45 14.80
CA ASP A 901 -38.54 2.70 13.56
C ASP A 901 -37.28 1.83 13.52
N VAL A 902 -37.46 0.51 13.43
CA VAL A 902 -36.35 -0.45 13.37
C VAL A 902 -35.93 -0.59 11.90
N PRO A 903 -34.67 -0.31 11.54
CA PRO A 903 -34.23 -0.32 10.14
C PRO A 903 -34.22 -1.74 9.58
N GLU A 904 -34.93 -1.97 8.48
CA GLU A 904 -34.88 -3.23 7.71
C GLU A 904 -33.66 -3.27 6.76
N ASN A 905 -33.20 -2.09 6.33
CA ASN A 905 -32.04 -1.90 5.46
C ASN A 905 -31.15 -0.77 6.01
N VAL A 906 -29.88 -0.78 5.61
CA VAL A 906 -28.93 0.31 5.88
C VAL A 906 -28.15 0.64 4.61
N ASP A 907 -27.67 1.88 4.54
CA ASP A 907 -26.83 2.36 3.45
C ASP A 907 -25.45 1.69 3.51
N GLY A 908 -25.23 0.73 2.61
CA GLY A 908 -23.99 -0.04 2.51
C GLY A 908 -22.80 0.73 1.93
N SER A 909 -23.05 1.87 1.26
CA SER A 909 -21.98 2.75 0.76
C SER A 909 -21.30 3.54 1.88
N LYS A 910 -21.99 3.70 3.02
CA LYS A 910 -21.52 4.40 4.21
C LYS A 910 -20.88 3.46 5.21
N GLN A 911 -19.76 3.89 5.80
CA GLN A 911 -19.18 3.28 6.99
C GLN A 911 -20.16 3.33 8.15
N VAL A 912 -20.00 2.44 9.13
CA VAL A 912 -20.93 2.31 10.25
C VAL A 912 -21.10 3.61 11.04
N TRP A 913 -20.03 4.39 11.15
CA TRP A 913 -19.96 5.65 11.89
C TRP A 913 -20.54 6.85 11.11
N GLU A 914 -20.78 6.71 9.80
CA GLU A 914 -21.40 7.74 8.95
C GLU A 914 -22.93 7.64 8.90
N ARG A 915 -23.48 6.52 9.35
CA ARG A 915 -24.91 6.26 9.30
C ARG A 915 -25.62 7.03 10.41
N GLY A 916 -26.80 7.56 10.08
CA GLY A 916 -27.60 8.35 11.00
C GLY A 916 -28.08 7.57 12.24
N GLU A 917 -28.59 8.31 13.23
CA GLU A 917 -29.15 7.73 14.45
C GLU A 917 -30.25 6.70 14.12
N CYS A 918 -30.26 5.58 14.86
CA CYS A 918 -31.17 4.45 14.62
C CYS A 918 -31.08 3.82 13.22
N LYS A 919 -29.99 4.06 12.47
CA LYS A 919 -29.73 3.49 11.14
C LYS A 919 -28.33 2.88 11.02
N THR A 920 -27.66 2.66 12.15
CA THR A 920 -26.28 2.15 12.23
C THR A 920 -26.17 0.72 11.68
N TYR A 921 -27.15 -0.14 11.98
CA TYR A 921 -27.20 -1.52 11.53
C TYR A 921 -28.64 -2.03 11.39
N VAL A 922 -28.85 -3.05 10.56
CA VAL A 922 -30.17 -3.68 10.35
C VAL A 922 -30.68 -4.27 11.65
N GLY A 923 -31.92 -3.95 12.01
CA GLY A 923 -32.55 -4.43 13.24
C GLY A 923 -32.22 -3.62 14.50
N GLN A 924 -31.62 -2.44 14.39
CA GLN A 924 -31.28 -1.59 15.54
C GLN A 924 -32.52 -1.19 16.34
N GLN A 925 -32.54 -1.59 17.62
CA GLN A 925 -33.67 -1.32 18.53
C GLN A 925 -33.39 -0.17 19.51
N ALA A 926 -32.12 0.10 19.78
CA ALA A 926 -31.66 1.12 20.73
C ALA A 926 -30.19 1.44 20.50
N GLY A 927 -29.72 2.48 21.19
CA GLY A 927 -28.33 2.90 21.22
C GLY A 927 -27.94 3.85 20.09
N THR A 928 -26.88 4.60 20.33
CA THR A 928 -26.32 5.58 19.39
C THR A 928 -24.85 5.88 19.74
N PHE A 929 -24.12 6.43 18.78
CA PHE A 929 -22.77 6.95 18.99
C PHE A 929 -22.82 8.28 19.76
N ILE A 930 -21.91 8.45 20.73
CA ILE A 930 -21.67 9.72 21.42
C ILE A 930 -20.22 10.10 21.18
N TRP A 931 -19.98 11.23 20.52
CA TRP A 931 -18.65 11.75 20.18
C TRP A 931 -18.13 12.73 21.23
N ASP A 932 -17.82 12.23 22.43
CA ASP A 932 -17.45 13.03 23.62
C ASP A 932 -15.96 12.89 24.04
N GLY A 933 -15.15 12.17 23.26
CA GLY A 933 -13.74 11.90 23.58
C GLY A 933 -13.54 10.87 24.71
N SER A 934 -14.60 10.22 25.16
CA SER A 934 -14.54 9.29 26.31
C SER A 934 -13.72 8.02 26.08
N SER A 935 -13.37 7.68 24.84
CA SER A 935 -12.42 6.60 24.57
C SER A 935 -10.99 6.93 24.97
N GLN A 936 -10.64 8.22 25.11
CA GLN A 936 -9.27 8.71 25.41
C GLN A 936 -8.20 8.30 24.38
N GLU A 937 -8.61 7.72 23.25
CA GLU A 937 -7.75 7.25 22.18
C GLU A 937 -8.46 7.44 20.82
N SER A 938 -7.67 7.47 19.75
CA SER A 938 -8.11 7.44 18.35
C SER A 938 -8.41 5.99 17.90
N VAL A 939 -9.02 5.82 16.73
CA VAL A 939 -9.18 4.54 16.01
C VAL A 939 -8.31 4.45 14.75
N GLU A 940 -7.39 5.39 14.53
CA GLU A 940 -6.45 5.38 13.41
C GLU A 940 -5.45 4.23 13.54
N GLY A 941 -5.20 3.53 12.42
CA GLY A 941 -4.30 2.37 12.39
C GLY A 941 -4.85 1.15 13.14
N CYS A 942 -6.07 1.23 13.64
CA CYS A 942 -6.84 0.09 14.11
C CYS A 942 -7.43 -0.65 12.89
N GLY A 943 -7.99 -1.85 13.09
CA GLY A 943 -8.36 -2.72 11.96
C GLY A 943 -8.14 -4.21 12.21
N TRP A 944 -7.43 -4.52 13.31
CA TRP A 944 -6.92 -5.85 13.62
C TRP A 944 -7.70 -6.57 14.72
N TRP A 945 -8.98 -6.24 14.90
CA TRP A 945 -9.86 -6.93 15.85
C TRP A 945 -10.19 -8.36 15.40
N GLY A 946 -10.80 -9.12 16.29
CA GLY A 946 -11.12 -10.53 16.05
C GLY A 946 -12.02 -10.76 14.83
N ARG A 947 -11.61 -11.69 13.95
CA ARG A 947 -12.38 -12.11 12.77
C ARG A 947 -12.41 -13.61 12.56
N GLY A 948 -13.51 -14.09 11.98
CA GLY A 948 -13.69 -15.51 11.68
C GLY A 948 -14.06 -16.32 12.92
N VAL A 949 -14.14 -17.64 12.76
CA VAL A 949 -14.82 -18.53 13.73
C VAL A 949 -14.09 -18.73 15.07
N ILE A 950 -12.82 -18.34 15.17
CA ILE A 950 -12.02 -18.35 16.42
C ILE A 950 -11.49 -16.95 16.76
N GLN A 951 -12.00 -15.89 16.12
CA GLN A 951 -11.60 -14.50 16.42
C GLN A 951 -10.09 -14.27 16.22
N THR A 952 -9.62 -14.45 14.98
CA THR A 952 -8.24 -14.13 14.57
C THR A 952 -7.98 -12.64 14.79
N THR A 953 -7.01 -12.31 15.64
CA THR A 953 -6.77 -10.94 16.12
C THR A 953 -5.30 -10.56 15.97
N GLY A 954 -5.02 -9.31 15.60
CA GLY A 954 -3.68 -8.71 15.59
C GLY A 954 -2.86 -8.93 14.31
N ARG A 955 -1.98 -7.96 14.00
CA ARG A 955 -1.26 -7.90 12.70
C ARG A 955 -0.47 -9.15 12.36
N GLN A 956 0.17 -9.77 13.34
CA GLN A 956 0.92 -11.01 13.16
C GLN A 956 0.04 -12.16 12.64
N ASN A 957 -1.15 -12.34 13.22
CA ASN A 957 -2.01 -13.47 12.87
C ASN A 957 -2.64 -13.27 11.49
N PHE A 958 -3.14 -12.07 11.20
CA PHE A 958 -3.61 -11.71 9.86
C PHE A 958 -2.51 -11.82 8.82
N GLY A 959 -1.29 -11.37 9.13
CA GLY A 959 -0.19 -11.40 8.19
C GLY A 959 0.33 -12.81 7.94
N THR A 960 0.38 -13.67 8.96
CA THR A 960 0.69 -15.09 8.79
C THR A 960 -0.36 -15.76 7.88
N LEU A 961 -1.66 -15.50 8.13
CA LEU A 961 -2.73 -16.01 7.27
C LEU A 961 -2.59 -15.50 5.83
N ASN A 962 -2.36 -14.20 5.65
CA ASN A 962 -2.18 -13.57 4.34
C ASN A 962 -0.95 -14.11 3.58
N HIS A 963 0.15 -14.40 4.29
CA HIS A 963 1.36 -14.95 3.69
C HIS A 963 1.14 -16.31 3.04
N TYR A 964 0.39 -17.19 3.70
CA TYR A 964 0.21 -18.55 3.20
C TYR A 964 -1.05 -18.77 2.37
N LEU A 965 -2.09 -17.95 2.55
CA LEU A 965 -3.35 -18.11 1.84
C LEU A 965 -3.65 -17.03 0.81
N GLY A 966 -3.17 -15.80 1.05
CA GLY A 966 -3.46 -14.63 0.23
C GLY A 966 -2.25 -14.12 -0.55
N ARG A 967 -2.31 -12.85 -0.94
CA ARG A 967 -1.18 -12.12 -1.53
C ARG A 967 -0.16 -11.76 -0.45
N SER A 968 0.86 -12.60 -0.33
CA SER A 968 1.93 -12.44 0.65
C SER A 968 2.50 -11.02 0.68
N HIS A 969 2.66 -10.50 1.90
CA HIS A 969 3.20 -9.17 2.20
C HIS A 969 4.66 -9.22 2.66
N VAL A 970 5.20 -10.44 2.85
CA VAL A 970 6.53 -10.68 3.40
C VAL A 970 7.57 -10.37 2.35
N ASP A 971 8.61 -9.64 2.74
CA ASP A 971 9.73 -9.33 1.85
C ASP A 971 10.41 -10.62 1.36
N PRO A 972 10.43 -10.90 0.03
CA PRO A 972 11.10 -12.06 -0.54
C PRO A 972 12.57 -12.21 -0.11
N ALA A 973 13.26 -11.10 0.17
CA ALA A 973 14.64 -11.14 0.63
C ALA A 973 14.80 -11.71 2.06
N THR A 974 13.72 -11.87 2.82
CA THR A 974 13.73 -12.46 4.17
C THR A 974 13.53 -13.97 4.18
N ILE A 975 13.05 -14.55 3.07
CA ILE A 975 12.76 -15.97 2.94
C ILE A 975 14.02 -16.81 3.23
N GLY A 976 13.87 -17.84 4.06
CA GLY A 976 14.94 -18.73 4.48
C GLY A 976 15.82 -18.20 5.62
N LYS A 977 15.70 -16.92 6.00
CA LYS A 977 16.41 -16.33 7.15
C LYS A 977 15.67 -16.60 8.45
N THR A 978 16.41 -16.60 9.56
CA THR A 978 15.82 -16.62 10.91
C THR A 978 15.70 -15.20 11.42
N ILE A 979 14.48 -14.74 11.64
CA ILE A 979 14.16 -13.43 12.21
C ILE A 979 13.47 -13.70 13.55
N ASP A 980 14.07 -13.22 14.64
CA ASP A 980 13.55 -13.36 16.00
C ASP A 980 13.21 -14.79 16.41
N GLY A 981 14.09 -15.73 16.05
CA GLY A 981 13.94 -17.15 16.37
C GLY A 981 12.98 -17.92 15.44
N VAL A 982 12.28 -17.23 14.53
CA VAL A 982 11.39 -17.83 13.54
C VAL A 982 12.09 -17.89 12.19
N LYS A 983 12.17 -19.08 11.59
CA LYS A 983 12.62 -19.21 10.20
C LYS A 983 11.50 -18.77 9.28
N VAL A 984 11.77 -17.80 8.40
CA VAL A 984 10.79 -17.30 7.44
C VAL A 984 10.68 -18.31 6.29
N GLU A 985 9.49 -18.83 6.05
CA GLU A 985 9.19 -19.79 4.99
C GLU A 985 8.68 -19.07 3.75
N ALA A 986 8.85 -19.70 2.59
CA ALA A 986 8.34 -19.17 1.34
C ALA A 986 6.81 -19.30 1.28
N PRO A 987 6.10 -18.31 0.70
CA PRO A 987 4.66 -18.47 0.45
C PRO A 987 4.43 -19.56 -0.62
N PRO A 988 3.24 -20.16 -0.68
CA PRO A 988 2.89 -21.04 -1.79
C PRO A 988 2.99 -20.31 -3.14
N ALA A 989 3.50 -21.00 -4.16
CA ALA A 989 3.62 -20.41 -5.50
C ALA A 989 2.27 -20.05 -6.14
N ASN A 990 1.21 -20.76 -5.75
CA ASN A 990 -0.17 -20.53 -6.18
C ASN A 990 -1.08 -20.62 -4.95
N PRO A 991 -1.17 -19.54 -4.14
CA PRO A 991 -1.93 -19.56 -2.91
C PRO A 991 -3.43 -19.65 -3.21
N LEU A 992 -4.15 -20.32 -2.31
CA LEU A 992 -5.55 -20.69 -2.46
C LEU A 992 -6.47 -19.49 -2.74
N TYR A 993 -6.20 -18.38 -2.08
CA TYR A 993 -6.93 -17.12 -2.15
C TYR A 993 -6.03 -16.00 -2.66
N ALA A 994 -5.29 -16.28 -3.75
CA ALA A 994 -4.37 -15.35 -4.39
C ALA A 994 -4.99 -14.00 -4.81
N ASP A 995 -6.31 -13.91 -4.86
CA ASP A 995 -7.10 -12.72 -5.13
C ASP A 995 -7.32 -11.84 -3.88
N LEU A 996 -7.11 -12.39 -2.67
CA LEU A 996 -7.32 -11.70 -1.40
C LEU A 996 -6.02 -11.09 -0.84
N ASP A 997 -6.12 -9.89 -0.26
CA ASP A 997 -5.05 -9.25 0.51
C ASP A 997 -5.57 -8.87 1.89
N LEU A 998 -5.44 -9.81 2.84
CA LEU A 998 -5.97 -9.67 4.19
C LEU A 998 -5.20 -8.65 5.04
N CYS A 999 -4.01 -8.23 4.60
CA CYS A 999 -3.27 -7.15 5.25
C CYS A 999 -3.76 -5.76 4.81
N SER A 1000 -4.23 -5.62 3.56
CA SER A 1000 -4.82 -4.36 3.07
C SER A 1000 -6.30 -4.25 3.44
N ASN A 1001 -7.02 -5.37 3.48
CA ASN A 1001 -8.42 -5.43 3.94
C ASN A 1001 -8.68 -6.69 4.79
N PRO A 1002 -8.48 -6.63 6.13
CA PRO A 1002 -8.77 -7.76 7.00
C PRO A 1002 -10.27 -8.12 7.04
N GLY A 1003 -11.15 -7.20 6.62
CA GLY A 1003 -12.61 -7.39 6.56
C GLY A 1003 -13.04 -8.52 5.61
N LEU A 1004 -12.21 -8.88 4.63
CA LEU A 1004 -12.48 -9.95 3.65
C LEU A 1004 -12.81 -11.30 4.31
N ILE A 1005 -12.28 -11.56 5.52
CA ILE A 1005 -12.61 -12.77 6.28
C ILE A 1005 -14.12 -12.89 6.56
N CYS A 1006 -14.78 -11.76 6.78
CA CYS A 1006 -16.19 -11.72 7.16
C CYS A 1006 -17.11 -11.19 6.05
N SER A 1007 -16.56 -10.48 5.05
CA SER A 1007 -17.33 -9.87 3.96
C SER A 1007 -17.48 -10.74 2.73
N SER A 1008 -16.50 -11.59 2.42
CA SER A 1008 -16.46 -12.27 1.13
C SER A 1008 -17.68 -13.16 0.90
N GLU A 1009 -18.38 -12.93 -0.21
CA GLU A 1009 -19.49 -13.76 -0.68
C GLU A 1009 -19.01 -14.79 -1.72
N GLU A 1010 -17.88 -14.56 -2.39
CA GLU A 1010 -17.26 -15.55 -3.29
C GLU A 1010 -16.55 -16.66 -2.49
N ASN A 1011 -15.86 -16.31 -1.39
CA ASN A 1011 -15.05 -17.23 -0.58
C ASN A 1011 -15.60 -17.36 0.85
N LYS A 1012 -16.86 -17.78 1.01
CA LYS A 1012 -17.56 -17.81 2.32
C LYS A 1012 -16.86 -18.66 3.37
N GLU A 1013 -16.16 -19.70 2.94
CA GLU A 1013 -15.40 -20.61 3.79
C GLU A 1013 -14.18 -19.96 4.46
N ILE A 1014 -13.71 -18.79 3.99
CA ILE A 1014 -12.54 -18.12 4.56
C ILE A 1014 -12.70 -17.82 6.06
N LYS A 1015 -13.93 -17.56 6.52
CA LYS A 1015 -14.24 -17.33 7.94
C LYS A 1015 -14.01 -18.57 8.80
N TRP A 1016 -14.15 -19.76 8.23
CA TRP A 1016 -13.82 -21.04 8.86
C TRP A 1016 -12.33 -21.33 8.74
N ILE A 1017 -11.74 -21.08 7.58
CA ILE A 1017 -10.31 -21.30 7.32
C ILE A 1017 -9.44 -20.48 8.26
N ALA A 1018 -9.79 -19.24 8.58
CA ALA A 1018 -9.06 -18.45 9.58
C ALA A 1018 -8.90 -19.20 10.92
N GLY A 1019 -9.97 -19.86 11.39
CA GLY A 1019 -9.93 -20.67 12.62
C GLY A 1019 -9.27 -22.03 12.42
N LEU A 1020 -9.51 -22.70 11.29
CA LEU A 1020 -8.88 -23.98 10.97
C LEU A 1020 -7.37 -23.85 10.80
N PHE A 1021 -6.90 -22.74 10.22
CA PHE A 1021 -5.49 -22.40 10.11
C PHE A 1021 -4.85 -22.33 11.50
N TYR A 1022 -5.42 -21.54 12.40
CA TYR A 1022 -4.98 -21.50 13.80
C TYR A 1022 -5.00 -22.90 14.45
N TRP A 1023 -6.03 -23.70 14.18
CA TRP A 1023 -6.14 -25.05 14.73
C TRP A 1023 -5.00 -25.97 14.29
N VAL A 1024 -4.67 -25.98 13.00
CA VAL A 1024 -3.61 -26.86 12.48
C VAL A 1024 -2.22 -26.37 12.86
N THR A 1025 -1.99 -25.07 13.02
CA THR A 1025 -0.66 -24.53 13.36
C THR A 1025 -0.39 -24.42 14.86
N SER A 1026 -1.44 -24.33 15.68
CA SER A 1026 -1.28 -24.00 17.12
C SER A 1026 -1.86 -25.07 18.05
N VAL A 1027 -2.88 -25.82 17.62
CA VAL A 1027 -3.54 -26.83 18.47
C VAL A 1027 -3.05 -28.24 18.12
N GLN A 1028 -3.09 -28.62 16.84
CA GLN A 1028 -2.62 -29.94 16.40
C GLN A 1028 -1.10 -30.07 16.50
N GLU A 1029 -0.39 -28.97 16.24
CA GLU A 1029 1.08 -28.85 16.33
C GLU A 1029 1.56 -28.27 17.68
N TYR A 1030 0.70 -28.22 18.71
CA TYR A 1030 1.11 -27.72 20.02
C TYR A 1030 2.33 -28.48 20.54
N SER A 1031 3.36 -27.71 20.92
CA SER A 1031 4.57 -28.23 21.53
C SER A 1031 5.00 -27.35 22.71
N ASN A 1032 5.48 -27.99 23.76
CA ASN A 1032 6.01 -27.32 24.95
C ASN A 1032 7.33 -27.95 25.37
N GLU A 1033 8.27 -28.04 24.42
CA GLU A 1033 9.54 -28.74 24.61
C GLU A 1033 10.30 -28.19 25.83
N GLY A 1034 10.65 -29.08 26.77
CA GLY A 1034 11.32 -28.71 28.03
C GLY A 1034 10.45 -28.01 29.08
N GLY A 1035 9.16 -27.77 28.79
CA GLY A 1035 8.19 -27.17 29.71
C GLY A 1035 7.30 -28.19 30.43
N GLN A 1036 6.28 -27.68 31.14
CA GLN A 1036 5.35 -28.49 31.94
C GLN A 1036 4.53 -29.49 31.11
N TYR A 1037 4.28 -29.18 29.83
CA TYR A 1037 3.41 -29.95 28.95
C TYR A 1037 4.18 -30.64 27.81
N ALA A 1038 5.48 -30.92 28.01
CA ALA A 1038 6.35 -31.49 26.97
C ALA A 1038 5.87 -32.85 26.42
N ASP A 1039 5.16 -33.65 27.23
CA ASP A 1039 4.63 -34.95 26.84
C ASP A 1039 3.25 -34.86 26.15
N TRP A 1040 2.63 -33.68 26.12
CA TRP A 1040 1.32 -33.50 25.51
C TRP A 1040 1.44 -33.52 24.00
N ASN A 1041 0.60 -34.33 23.34
CA ASN A 1041 0.53 -34.39 21.89
C ASN A 1041 -0.92 -34.63 21.46
N TYR A 1042 -1.39 -33.81 20.52
CA TYR A 1042 -2.78 -33.83 20.06
C TYR A 1042 -3.24 -35.23 19.61
N TYR A 1043 -2.42 -35.90 18.80
CA TYR A 1043 -2.74 -37.22 18.24
C TYR A 1043 -2.82 -38.30 19.32
N ASN A 1044 -1.93 -38.26 20.31
CA ASN A 1044 -1.94 -39.21 21.41
C ASN A 1044 -3.16 -39.01 22.31
N GLU A 1045 -3.56 -37.76 22.57
CA GLU A 1045 -4.69 -37.45 23.44
C GLU A 1045 -6.05 -37.73 22.77
N ILE A 1046 -6.22 -37.41 21.48
CA ILE A 1046 -7.44 -37.79 20.75
C ILE A 1046 -7.56 -39.31 20.64
N LYS A 1047 -6.43 -40.00 20.39
CA LYS A 1047 -6.38 -41.47 20.36
C LYS A 1047 -6.80 -42.06 21.70
N LYS A 1048 -6.22 -41.59 22.80
CA LYS A 1048 -6.55 -42.01 24.17
C LYS A 1048 -8.02 -41.77 24.51
N TYR A 1049 -8.61 -40.66 24.07
CA TYR A 1049 -10.03 -40.38 24.28
C TYR A 1049 -10.93 -41.37 23.53
N VAL A 1050 -10.67 -41.61 22.24
CA VAL A 1050 -11.47 -42.51 21.41
C VAL A 1050 -11.28 -43.97 21.82
N ASP A 1051 -10.02 -44.43 21.98
CA ASP A 1051 -9.70 -45.79 22.41
C ASP A 1051 -10.14 -46.07 23.86
N GLY A 1052 -10.23 -45.03 24.69
CA GLY A 1052 -10.81 -45.05 26.04
C GLY A 1052 -12.35 -45.17 26.07
N GLY A 1053 -12.99 -45.24 24.90
CA GLY A 1053 -14.43 -45.40 24.76
C GLY A 1053 -15.22 -44.09 24.91
N LEU A 1054 -14.62 -42.96 24.52
CA LEU A 1054 -15.26 -41.62 24.48
C LEU A 1054 -15.75 -41.15 25.86
N LYS A 1055 -14.93 -41.36 26.89
CA LYS A 1055 -15.24 -41.05 28.29
C LYS A 1055 -14.39 -39.93 28.84
N GLY A 1056 -14.99 -39.11 29.70
CA GLY A 1056 -14.32 -37.99 30.37
C GLY A 1056 -14.21 -36.74 29.49
N THR A 1057 -13.60 -35.69 30.03
CA THR A 1057 -13.50 -34.37 29.38
C THR A 1057 -12.06 -33.92 29.10
N GLN A 1058 -11.05 -34.69 29.53
CA GLN A 1058 -9.65 -34.24 29.48
C GLN A 1058 -9.24 -33.74 28.09
N PHE A 1059 -9.53 -34.49 27.02
CA PHE A 1059 -9.17 -34.08 25.67
C PHE A 1059 -9.79 -32.73 25.27
N ILE A 1060 -11.09 -32.52 25.55
CA ILE A 1060 -11.76 -31.26 25.21
C ILE A 1060 -11.29 -30.12 26.12
N ASP A 1061 -10.98 -30.42 27.39
CA ASP A 1061 -10.46 -29.45 28.35
C ASP A 1061 -9.07 -28.95 27.93
N ASP A 1062 -8.19 -29.86 27.52
CA ASP A 1062 -6.85 -29.55 27.03
C ASP A 1062 -6.89 -28.64 25.80
N VAL A 1063 -7.65 -29.02 24.75
CA VAL A 1063 -7.73 -28.19 23.54
C VAL A 1063 -8.42 -26.85 23.81
N SER A 1064 -9.42 -26.80 24.71
CA SER A 1064 -10.04 -25.55 25.14
C SER A 1064 -9.05 -24.63 25.86
N GLY A 1065 -8.15 -25.22 26.65
CA GLY A 1065 -7.00 -24.55 27.26
C GLY A 1065 -6.08 -23.95 26.23
N ILE A 1066 -5.70 -24.70 25.19
CA ILE A 1066 -4.79 -24.21 24.16
C ILE A 1066 -5.42 -23.02 23.43
N VAL A 1067 -6.69 -23.16 22.99
CA VAL A 1067 -7.40 -22.09 22.25
C VAL A 1067 -7.58 -20.83 23.10
N ASN A 1068 -8.01 -20.95 24.36
CA ASN A 1068 -8.36 -19.77 25.16
C ASN A 1068 -7.19 -19.18 25.95
N ARG A 1069 -6.20 -20.00 26.30
CA ARG A 1069 -5.16 -19.67 27.30
C ARG A 1069 -3.74 -20.08 26.88
N GLY A 1070 -3.56 -20.80 25.78
CA GLY A 1070 -2.26 -21.19 25.25
C GLY A 1070 -1.59 -22.38 25.95
N CYS A 1071 -2.32 -23.17 26.73
CA CYS A 1071 -1.78 -24.38 27.37
C CYS A 1071 -2.84 -25.49 27.49
N PRO A 1072 -2.48 -26.78 27.47
CA PRO A 1072 -3.43 -27.88 27.56
C PRO A 1072 -3.91 -28.13 29.01
N ASP A 1073 -4.56 -27.13 29.60
CA ASP A 1073 -5.14 -27.19 30.94
C ASP A 1073 -6.35 -26.23 31.04
N THR A 1074 -7.27 -26.54 31.97
CA THR A 1074 -8.36 -25.63 32.36
C THR A 1074 -7.88 -24.40 33.13
N VAL A 1075 -6.67 -24.45 33.69
CA VAL A 1075 -6.03 -23.35 34.39
C VAL A 1075 -4.58 -23.22 33.93
N CYS A 1076 -4.31 -22.20 33.13
CA CYS A 1076 -2.95 -21.86 32.69
C CYS A 1076 -2.38 -20.70 33.52
N GLU A 1077 -1.09 -20.40 33.37
CA GLU A 1077 -0.49 -19.18 33.95
C GLU A 1077 -1.19 -17.90 33.48
N SER A 1078 -1.74 -17.91 32.27
CA SER A 1078 -2.53 -16.83 31.68
C SER A 1078 -3.94 -16.73 32.26
N GLY A 1079 -4.40 -17.67 33.10
CA GLY A 1079 -5.68 -17.68 33.80
C GLY A 1079 -6.59 -18.89 33.51
N GLU A 1080 -7.80 -18.87 34.07
CA GLU A 1080 -8.81 -19.94 33.93
C GLU A 1080 -9.51 -19.90 32.57
N VAL A 1081 -9.68 -21.05 31.91
CA VAL A 1081 -10.39 -21.11 30.64
C VAL A 1081 -11.83 -20.58 30.77
N HIS A 1082 -12.21 -19.67 29.89
CA HIS A 1082 -13.54 -19.09 29.89
C HIS A 1082 -14.59 -20.11 29.38
N ASN A 1083 -15.67 -20.28 30.15
CA ASN A 1083 -16.83 -21.12 29.83
C ASN A 1083 -16.49 -22.58 29.45
N VAL A 1084 -15.63 -23.22 30.26
CA VAL A 1084 -15.23 -24.65 30.07
C VAL A 1084 -16.45 -25.56 29.97
N LYS A 1085 -17.46 -25.38 30.82
CA LYS A 1085 -18.64 -26.25 30.87
C LYS A 1085 -19.47 -26.16 29.60
N GLU A 1086 -19.60 -24.95 29.06
CA GLU A 1086 -20.31 -24.69 27.81
C GLU A 1086 -19.54 -25.31 26.63
N ARG A 1087 -18.20 -25.21 26.59
CA ARG A 1087 -17.37 -25.90 25.58
C ARG A 1087 -17.52 -27.42 25.65
N GLN A 1088 -17.51 -28.00 26.85
CA GLN A 1088 -17.76 -29.43 27.06
C GLN A 1088 -19.16 -29.83 26.57
N ALA A 1089 -20.18 -29.01 26.84
CA ALA A 1089 -21.55 -29.25 26.40
C ALA A 1089 -21.68 -29.18 24.87
N ASN A 1090 -21.04 -28.19 24.23
CA ASN A 1090 -21.00 -28.05 22.78
C ASN A 1090 -20.31 -29.25 22.12
N PHE A 1091 -19.16 -29.68 22.67
CA PHE A 1091 -18.45 -30.86 22.18
C PHE A 1091 -19.33 -32.11 22.19
N LYS A 1092 -20.02 -32.36 23.30
CA LYS A 1092 -20.97 -33.47 23.41
C LYS A 1092 -22.12 -33.34 22.42
N LEU A 1093 -22.69 -32.14 22.27
CA LEU A 1093 -23.79 -31.88 21.35
C LEU A 1093 -23.39 -32.19 19.91
N VAL A 1094 -22.22 -31.72 19.45
CA VAL A 1094 -21.74 -31.96 18.09
C VAL A 1094 -21.46 -33.44 17.86
N LEU A 1095 -20.84 -34.14 18.82
CA LEU A 1095 -20.67 -35.60 18.73
C LEU A 1095 -22.01 -36.31 18.54
N GLU A 1096 -23.03 -35.95 19.33
CA GLU A 1096 -24.37 -36.52 19.22
C GLU A 1096 -25.00 -36.23 17.84
N LYS A 1097 -24.87 -35.02 17.30
CA LYS A 1097 -25.38 -34.65 15.97
C LYS A 1097 -24.68 -35.37 14.84
N LEU A 1098 -23.38 -35.65 15.00
CA LEU A 1098 -22.61 -36.47 14.06
C LEU A 1098 -22.81 -37.99 14.27
N GLY A 1099 -23.71 -38.40 15.17
CA GLY A 1099 -24.05 -39.81 15.40
C GLY A 1099 -23.07 -40.57 16.29
N VAL A 1100 -22.20 -39.88 17.03
CA VAL A 1100 -21.24 -40.45 17.98
C VAL A 1100 -21.81 -40.34 19.40
N LYS A 1101 -21.96 -41.47 20.10
CA LYS A 1101 -22.45 -41.49 21.48
C LYS A 1101 -21.29 -41.43 22.47
N ALA A 1102 -21.00 -40.24 23.00
CA ALA A 1102 -20.08 -40.05 24.12
C ALA A 1102 -20.72 -40.52 25.45
N LEU A 1103 -19.91 -41.11 26.35
CA LEU A 1103 -20.36 -41.74 27.60
C LEU A 1103 -20.02 -40.94 28.86
#